data_AF-A7AWH9-F1
#
_entry.id   AF-A7AWH9-F1
#
_cell.length_a   1.000
_cell.length_b   1.000
_cell.length_c   1.000
_cell.angle_alpha   90.00
_cell.angle_beta   90.00
_cell.angle_gamma   90.00
#
_symmetry.space_group_name_H-M   'P 1'
#
loop_
_entity.id
_entity.type
_entity.pdbx_description
1 polymer ?
#
loop_
_entity_poly.entity_id
_entity_poly.type
_entity_poly.pdbx_seq_one_letter_code
_entity_poly.pdbx_strand_id
1 'polypeptide(L)'
;MSVNKGDKPPALHNEKRFVFQSNLNRLLSETKRVPPSSTPCAKCEQRKRICICSTVNGAVGKAPVYELTELADTKIMLSELRDSLNDIDIEKWSYHTKIMDETSLVVKQIADITTVVNGRKEPGAELVTNAWVKLYEILEFYKVVETLIPRLAEDGGTINSFHLSECPGGFIAALNHAIKQRNSTANLSWQATSLNPYHEGNSHMECLAEDILYRDTVTNWLTGSDESGNINKTANIEYIWDRVSRASKFNKGRAPVLVDIVTADGSFCCQADPNNQETLTAPLKLSEVVCALGLMRVGAIFILKMFTLFEESSLSIFTILKMCFKTVEVYKPHLSKSNGSEVYVVCIGFNGITSVLLCALCKIIDEYTASKERRAIIPKEWVPSSFRAEFVDCAMMFAQIQCRSLRHCMGQYMQISDENQYFKRKREFAKQFLAQFPVNPIPSDCRLVKYISFSDTVITGKDTSSLYHVPKRHLPNLESRRVFAKRYEELQKGRQELYRTSRQKENTSQFIILSEEATCADFGRNTADLFAFAKTYRPAYPEFSLSPLSFDLDPSLIDDLRMDLKHQKYVKESWFVSAPLHAHHIRMSHFVCNDLLYDVMHIRLLCGQRIPVVTQMDVFLHDGACGEAMSDINILPNSCTVDLALVAKQFLDIKRYKSYTEITSNPSQQFPAISLMKRHNLPGYLIYSFCQNGTGESLIHFDSSYELQVILDSFVGEGTLKTTLGFNYDQLLSQQEGYKSLTTQLQDTTLKNSVDFIFCDCRRSSNFHREVLSEEFKLKHVLVAQLIQAFFCLSPGGDLVIALSTTITRFTICIITVLRVCFQDVYLYRPESVPPWTQRSYVICRKYSEGDNSYIRYYLQCLWDAICLHKKSGREVLQTLRPAHFTHLSRQLWEFNTGLLLSHFNDLEIHTKSEPVVRPREFYAMDFLKQHDLVDLLYPSAVIDALGSCRLLSLEQQQKCDSSVEPRGSEKRARTEDTEEHVDTPENSPSQDNSHSPIWSSDEE
;
A
#
# COMPACT_ATOMS: atom_id res chain seq x y z
N MET A 1 -38.08 37.96 22.87
CA MET A 1 -38.59 39.00 21.94
C MET A 1 -39.51 38.33 20.92
N SER A 2 -40.53 39.02 20.43
CA SER A 2 -41.45 38.50 19.43
C SER A 2 -40.77 38.36 18.07
N VAL A 3 -40.72 37.15 17.52
CA VAL A 3 -40.16 36.90 16.19
C VAL A 3 -41.16 37.36 15.13
N ASN A 4 -40.78 38.34 14.31
CA ASN A 4 -41.55 38.72 13.14
C ASN A 4 -41.71 37.53 12.19
N LYS A 5 -42.91 37.35 11.64
CA LYS A 5 -43.15 36.46 10.50
C LYS A 5 -42.56 37.11 9.24
N GLY A 6 -41.23 37.07 9.10
CA GLY A 6 -40.58 37.32 7.82
C GLY A 6 -40.98 36.25 6.81
N ASP A 7 -40.94 36.60 5.52
CA ASP A 7 -41.32 35.69 4.44
C ASP A 7 -40.53 34.38 4.50
N LYS A 8 -41.21 33.27 4.16
CA LYS A 8 -40.49 32.00 3.93
C LYS A 8 -39.48 32.23 2.81
N PRO A 9 -38.20 31.84 2.96
CA PRO A 9 -37.26 31.89 1.85
C PRO A 9 -37.79 31.06 0.68
N PRO A 10 -37.52 31.47 -0.58
CA PRO A 10 -37.94 30.70 -1.74
C PRO A 10 -37.33 29.29 -1.68
N ALA A 11 -38.14 28.28 -1.99
CA ALA A 11 -37.69 26.89 -1.97
C ALA A 11 -36.65 26.64 -3.07
N LEU A 12 -35.63 25.85 -2.76
CA LEU A 12 -34.64 25.35 -3.72
C LEU A 12 -35.29 24.27 -4.59
N HIS A 13 -35.80 24.69 -5.75
CA HIS A 13 -36.46 23.83 -6.72
C HIS A 13 -35.42 23.03 -7.53
N ASN A 14 -35.27 21.73 -7.23
CA ASN A 14 -34.32 20.87 -7.94
C ASN A 14 -35.00 20.09 -9.07
N GLU A 15 -34.98 20.67 -10.27
CA GLU A 15 -35.53 20.07 -11.50
C GLU A 15 -34.60 19.00 -12.14
N LYS A 16 -33.43 18.74 -11.54
CA LYS A 16 -32.45 17.76 -12.06
C LYS A 16 -32.85 16.32 -11.69
N ARG A 17 -34.07 15.92 -12.08
CA ARG A 17 -34.73 14.64 -11.74
C ARG A 17 -35.43 14.04 -12.96
N PHE A 18 -35.26 12.75 -13.19
CA PHE A 18 -35.97 11.97 -14.23
C PHE A 18 -36.60 10.71 -13.62
N VAL A 19 -37.81 10.35 -14.03
CA VAL A 19 -38.62 9.27 -13.42
C VAL A 19 -39.08 8.26 -14.49
N PHE A 20 -38.60 7.01 -14.39
CA PHE A 20 -38.92 5.96 -15.37
C PHE A 20 -40.32 5.38 -15.15
N GLN A 21 -41.13 5.37 -16.21
CA GLN A 21 -42.54 4.98 -16.21
C GLN A 21 -42.74 3.51 -16.65
N SER A 22 -42.00 3.03 -17.65
CA SER A 22 -42.12 1.65 -18.16
C SER A 22 -41.89 0.59 -17.06
N ASN A 23 -42.84 -0.33 -16.89
CA ASN A 23 -42.79 -1.36 -15.85
C ASN A 23 -42.19 -2.68 -16.39
N LEU A 24 -40.95 -2.99 -15.97
CA LEU A 24 -40.22 -4.19 -16.46
C LEU A 24 -40.27 -5.40 -15.51
N ASN A 25 -41.06 -5.35 -14.44
CA ASN A 25 -41.09 -6.41 -13.40
C ASN A 25 -41.56 -7.80 -13.92
N ARG A 26 -42.05 -7.89 -15.17
CA ARG A 26 -42.45 -9.15 -15.84
C ARG A 26 -41.57 -9.54 -17.03
N LEU A 27 -40.50 -8.80 -17.33
CA LEU A 27 -39.69 -8.97 -18.55
C LEU A 27 -39.17 -10.40 -18.75
N LEU A 28 -38.71 -11.07 -17.68
CA LEU A 28 -38.26 -12.48 -17.71
C LEU A 28 -39.37 -13.50 -18.01
N SER A 29 -40.63 -13.07 -18.08
CA SER A 29 -41.79 -13.90 -18.48
C SER A 29 -42.29 -13.57 -19.90
N GLU A 30 -41.72 -12.56 -20.57
CA GLU A 30 -42.04 -12.26 -21.98
C GLU A 30 -41.33 -13.27 -22.89
N THR A 31 -42.01 -14.38 -23.20
CA THR A 31 -41.47 -15.48 -24.03
C THR A 31 -40.97 -15.07 -25.41
N LYS A 32 -41.40 -13.91 -25.94
CA LYS A 32 -40.90 -13.30 -27.18
C LYS A 32 -39.50 -12.66 -27.05
N ARG A 33 -39.07 -12.30 -25.84
CA ARG A 33 -37.76 -11.69 -25.53
C ARG A 33 -36.83 -12.67 -24.82
N VAL A 34 -37.38 -13.36 -23.82
CA VAL A 34 -36.68 -14.34 -22.99
C VAL A 34 -37.32 -15.71 -23.27
N PRO A 35 -36.93 -16.41 -24.34
CA PRO A 35 -37.53 -17.68 -24.71
C PRO A 35 -37.30 -18.74 -23.62
N PRO A 36 -38.25 -19.67 -23.41
CA PRO A 36 -38.05 -20.80 -22.50
C PRO A 36 -36.83 -21.65 -22.87
N SER A 37 -36.24 -22.29 -21.86
CA SER A 37 -35.24 -23.34 -22.02
C SER A 37 -35.81 -24.51 -22.80
N SER A 38 -35.13 -24.93 -23.86
CA SER A 38 -35.41 -26.15 -24.64
C SER A 38 -35.58 -27.39 -23.74
N THR A 39 -34.69 -27.55 -22.76
CA THR A 39 -34.80 -28.55 -21.70
C THR A 39 -34.97 -27.85 -20.35
N PRO A 40 -36.10 -28.03 -19.63
CA PRO A 40 -36.24 -27.53 -18.26
C PRO A 40 -35.20 -28.15 -17.32
N CYS A 41 -34.71 -27.36 -16.34
CA CYS A 41 -33.89 -27.93 -15.27
C CYS A 41 -34.77 -28.46 -14.13
N ALA A 42 -34.33 -29.53 -13.46
CA ALA A 42 -35.09 -30.20 -12.40
C ALA A 42 -35.61 -29.26 -11.30
N LYS A 43 -34.86 -28.20 -10.94
CA LYS A 43 -35.28 -27.18 -9.95
C LYS A 43 -36.44 -26.28 -10.42
N CYS A 44 -36.68 -26.17 -11.72
CA CYS A 44 -37.83 -25.45 -12.29
C CYS A 44 -39.02 -26.39 -12.51
N GLU A 45 -38.75 -27.61 -12.97
CA GLU A 45 -39.74 -28.68 -13.12
C GLU A 45 -40.41 -29.06 -11.78
N GLN A 46 -39.61 -29.34 -10.73
CA GLN A 46 -40.08 -29.57 -9.36
C GLN A 46 -40.93 -28.41 -8.83
N ARG A 47 -40.63 -27.18 -9.26
CA ARG A 47 -41.35 -25.95 -8.88
C ARG A 47 -42.48 -25.58 -9.85
N LYS A 48 -42.82 -26.46 -10.81
CA LYS A 48 -43.88 -26.29 -11.82
C LYS A 48 -43.86 -24.91 -12.52
N ARG A 49 -42.67 -24.39 -12.83
CA ARG A 49 -42.49 -23.07 -13.47
C ARG A 49 -41.77 -23.18 -14.80
N ILE A 50 -42.10 -22.29 -15.73
CA ILE A 50 -41.39 -22.14 -17.01
C ILE A 50 -39.90 -21.94 -16.72
N CYS A 51 -39.06 -22.78 -17.31
CA CYS A 51 -37.62 -22.67 -17.17
C CYS A 51 -37.08 -21.67 -18.20
N ILE A 52 -36.23 -20.74 -17.76
CA ILE A 52 -35.43 -19.83 -18.62
C ILE A 52 -33.93 -19.99 -18.35
N CYS A 53 -33.52 -21.04 -17.62
CA CYS A 53 -32.20 -21.11 -17.03
C CYS A 53 -31.07 -21.33 -18.05
N SER A 54 -31.28 -22.10 -19.11
CA SER A 54 -30.30 -22.16 -20.21
C SER A 54 -30.23 -20.83 -20.96
N THR A 55 -31.37 -20.21 -21.25
CA THR A 55 -31.48 -18.92 -21.94
C THR A 55 -30.70 -17.82 -21.21
N VAL A 56 -30.92 -17.65 -19.91
CA VAL A 56 -30.23 -16.62 -19.11
C VAL A 56 -28.72 -16.89 -19.02
N ASN A 57 -28.30 -18.13 -18.75
CA ASN A 57 -26.88 -18.51 -18.70
C ASN A 57 -26.19 -18.50 -20.09
N GLY A 58 -26.96 -18.52 -21.18
CA GLY A 58 -26.47 -18.44 -22.56
C GLY A 58 -26.39 -17.01 -23.11
N ALA A 59 -27.08 -16.05 -22.48
CA ALA A 59 -27.27 -14.70 -23.01
C ALA A 59 -26.57 -13.60 -22.19
N VAL A 60 -26.62 -13.68 -20.85
CA VAL A 60 -26.02 -12.69 -19.95
C VAL A 60 -24.50 -12.68 -20.11
N GLY A 61 -23.93 -11.51 -20.37
CA GLY A 61 -22.49 -11.32 -20.62
C GLY A 61 -21.95 -12.04 -21.86
N LYS A 62 -22.79 -12.42 -22.82
CA LYS A 62 -22.39 -13.19 -24.02
C LYS A 62 -22.81 -12.56 -25.34
N ALA A 63 -23.81 -11.68 -25.31
CA ALA A 63 -24.20 -10.90 -26.48
C ALA A 63 -23.07 -9.95 -26.93
N PRO A 64 -22.95 -9.63 -28.23
CA PRO A 64 -22.07 -8.55 -28.67
C PRO A 64 -22.50 -7.21 -28.05
N VAL A 65 -21.54 -6.32 -27.81
CA VAL A 65 -21.82 -4.91 -27.46
C VAL A 65 -22.58 -4.26 -28.62
N TYR A 66 -23.49 -3.34 -28.29
CA TYR A 66 -24.34 -2.64 -29.25
C TYR A 66 -24.45 -1.16 -28.89
N GLU A 67 -24.33 -0.30 -29.91
CA GLU A 67 -24.34 1.15 -29.71
C GLU A 67 -25.75 1.73 -29.53
N LEU A 68 -25.82 2.79 -28.72
CA LEU A 68 -26.99 3.64 -28.58
C LEU A 68 -26.88 4.81 -29.56
N THR A 69 -27.15 4.52 -30.83
CA THR A 69 -27.04 5.46 -31.96
C THR A 69 -27.81 6.77 -31.76
N GLU A 70 -28.88 6.76 -30.97
CA GLU A 70 -29.66 7.96 -30.60
C GLU A 70 -28.88 8.95 -29.70
N LEU A 71 -27.81 8.49 -29.06
CA LEU A 71 -26.96 9.27 -28.15
C LEU A 71 -25.62 9.67 -28.77
N ALA A 72 -25.31 9.25 -30.00
CA ALA A 72 -24.02 9.49 -30.65
C ALA A 72 -23.67 10.99 -30.72
N ASP A 73 -24.54 11.82 -31.29
CA ASP A 73 -24.35 13.27 -31.39
C ASP A 73 -24.20 13.94 -30.02
N THR A 74 -24.94 13.45 -29.02
CA THR A 74 -24.87 13.97 -27.64
C THR A 74 -23.54 13.61 -26.97
N LYS A 75 -23.03 12.39 -27.21
CA LYS A 75 -21.72 11.92 -26.74
C LYS A 75 -20.58 12.70 -27.41
N ILE A 76 -20.65 12.95 -28.73
CA ILE A 76 -19.69 13.77 -29.48
C ILE A 76 -19.65 15.20 -28.91
N MET A 77 -20.80 15.89 -28.89
CA MET A 77 -20.91 17.29 -28.48
C MET A 77 -20.49 17.54 -27.02
N LEU A 78 -20.64 16.56 -26.12
CA LEU A 78 -20.13 16.61 -24.75
C LEU A 78 -18.63 16.24 -24.66
N SER A 79 -18.11 15.39 -25.54
CA SER A 79 -16.68 15.04 -25.60
C SER A 79 -15.86 16.22 -26.12
N GLU A 80 -16.24 16.83 -27.26
CA GLU A 80 -15.61 18.04 -27.80
C GLU A 80 -15.51 19.17 -26.76
N LEU A 81 -16.59 19.37 -25.98
CA LEU A 81 -16.65 20.37 -24.92
C LEU A 81 -15.73 20.05 -23.74
N ARG A 82 -15.49 18.77 -23.43
CA ARG A 82 -14.50 18.34 -22.44
C ARG A 82 -13.07 18.42 -22.99
N ASP A 83 -12.86 18.07 -24.26
CA ASP A 83 -11.55 18.05 -24.90
C ASP A 83 -10.94 19.45 -25.04
N SER A 84 -11.77 20.48 -25.13
CA SER A 84 -11.34 21.89 -25.03
C SER A 84 -10.68 22.28 -23.68
N LEU A 85 -10.73 21.39 -22.67
CA LEU A 85 -10.07 21.55 -21.37
C LEU A 85 -8.74 20.77 -21.27
N ASN A 86 -8.33 20.04 -22.31
CA ASN A 86 -7.22 19.08 -22.22
C ASN A 86 -5.86 19.71 -21.89
N ASP A 87 -5.61 20.94 -22.37
CA ASP A 87 -4.40 21.72 -22.09
C ASP A 87 -4.54 22.65 -20.89
N ILE A 88 -5.73 22.75 -20.28
CA ILE A 88 -5.98 23.57 -19.11
C ILE A 88 -5.49 22.83 -17.86
N ASP A 89 -4.65 23.50 -17.07
CA ASP A 89 -4.20 23.01 -15.77
C ASP A 89 -5.38 22.63 -14.86
N ILE A 90 -5.41 21.35 -14.45
CA ILE A 90 -6.51 20.76 -13.70
C ILE A 90 -6.74 21.39 -12.32
N GLU A 91 -5.70 21.92 -11.67
CA GLU A 91 -5.85 22.62 -10.38
C GLU A 91 -6.42 24.02 -10.58
N LYS A 92 -5.98 24.76 -11.61
CA LYS A 92 -6.55 26.07 -11.97
C LYS A 92 -8.02 25.95 -12.37
N TRP A 93 -8.37 24.90 -13.11
CA TRP A 93 -9.77 24.59 -13.43
C TRP A 93 -10.58 24.13 -12.20
N SER A 94 -9.98 23.35 -11.30
CA SER A 94 -10.62 22.94 -10.04
C SER A 94 -10.90 24.15 -9.13
N TYR A 95 -9.95 25.09 -9.02
CA TYR A 95 -10.10 26.35 -8.30
C TYR A 95 -11.20 27.22 -8.89
N HIS A 96 -11.16 27.48 -10.21
CA HIS A 96 -12.19 28.25 -10.91
C HIS A 96 -13.60 27.64 -10.73
N THR A 97 -13.76 26.34 -10.98
CA THR A 97 -15.06 25.68 -10.80
C THR A 97 -15.50 25.63 -9.33
N LYS A 98 -14.57 25.73 -8.36
CA LYS A 98 -14.89 25.89 -6.93
C LYS A 98 -15.31 27.33 -6.59
N ILE A 99 -14.84 28.37 -7.30
CA ILE A 99 -15.40 29.73 -7.17
C ILE A 99 -16.84 29.76 -7.70
N MET A 100 -17.06 29.23 -8.92
CA MET A 100 -18.39 29.20 -9.56
C MET A 100 -19.42 28.33 -8.83
N ASP A 101 -18.98 27.36 -8.02
CA ASP A 101 -19.86 26.46 -7.25
C ASP A 101 -20.52 27.17 -6.05
N GLU A 102 -21.78 27.61 -6.25
CA GLU A 102 -22.60 28.25 -5.21
C GLU A 102 -22.88 27.34 -3.99
N THR A 103 -22.71 26.02 -4.12
CA THR A 103 -22.95 25.06 -3.02
C THR A 103 -21.75 24.89 -2.07
N SER A 104 -20.57 25.38 -2.47
CA SER A 104 -19.27 25.10 -1.82
C SER A 104 -19.08 25.61 -0.38
N LEU A 105 -20.07 26.29 0.23
CA LEU A 105 -20.09 26.64 1.66
C LEU A 105 -21.04 25.79 2.53
N VAL A 106 -21.88 24.93 1.95
CA VAL A 106 -22.88 24.12 2.70
C VAL A 106 -22.19 23.18 3.68
N VAL A 107 -21.18 22.43 3.25
CA VAL A 107 -20.38 21.53 4.12
C VAL A 107 -19.78 22.29 5.30
N LYS A 108 -19.28 23.52 5.08
CA LYS A 108 -18.75 24.33 6.17
C LYS A 108 -19.85 24.75 7.15
N GLN A 109 -20.98 25.27 6.67
CA GLN A 109 -22.06 25.69 7.56
C GLN A 109 -22.64 24.53 8.38
N ILE A 110 -22.65 23.31 7.85
CA ILE A 110 -23.04 22.09 8.59
C ILE A 110 -21.99 21.71 9.63
N ALA A 111 -20.69 21.81 9.30
CA ALA A 111 -19.60 21.57 10.25
C ALA A 111 -19.56 22.61 11.39
N ASP A 112 -19.92 23.87 11.12
CA ASP A 112 -20.02 24.93 12.12
C ASP A 112 -21.20 24.70 13.12
N ILE A 113 -22.13 23.76 12.85
CA ILE A 113 -23.19 23.34 13.78
C ILE A 113 -22.56 22.62 14.97
N THR A 114 -22.91 23.06 16.18
CA THR A 114 -22.29 22.58 17.42
C THR A 114 -23.33 22.40 18.54
N THR A 115 -22.98 21.56 19.51
CA THR A 115 -23.77 21.23 20.70
C THR A 115 -22.95 21.47 21.97
N VAL A 116 -23.59 21.39 23.14
CA VAL A 116 -22.91 21.49 24.44
C VAL A 116 -23.14 20.20 25.23
N VAL A 117 -22.05 19.48 25.51
CA VAL A 117 -22.04 18.24 26.30
C VAL A 117 -21.10 18.45 27.48
N ASN A 118 -21.60 18.22 28.70
CA ASN A 118 -20.82 18.39 29.96
C ASN A 118 -20.06 19.74 30.05
N GLY A 119 -20.66 20.82 29.54
CA GLY A 119 -20.07 22.16 29.51
C GLY A 119 -19.05 22.42 28.40
N ARG A 120 -18.66 21.40 27.62
CA ARG A 120 -17.77 21.54 26.44
C ARG A 120 -18.59 21.74 25.17
N LYS A 121 -18.08 22.57 24.26
CA LYS A 121 -18.66 22.78 22.92
C LYS A 121 -18.14 21.69 21.97
N GLU A 122 -19.04 20.94 21.35
CA GLU A 122 -18.73 19.79 20.50
C GLU A 122 -19.36 19.89 19.09
N PRO A 123 -18.85 19.16 18.08
CA PRO A 123 -19.48 19.00 16.77
C PRO A 123 -20.93 18.50 16.87
N GLY A 124 -21.85 19.15 16.15
CA GLY A 124 -23.26 18.73 16.08
C GLY A 124 -23.53 17.61 15.08
N ALA A 125 -22.66 17.43 14.08
CA ALA A 125 -22.69 16.36 13.10
C ALA A 125 -21.30 15.70 12.98
N GLU A 126 -21.25 14.43 12.58
CA GLU A 126 -20.02 13.67 12.40
C GLU A 126 -19.65 13.52 10.92
N LEU A 127 -18.35 13.46 10.62
CA LEU A 127 -17.78 13.16 9.30
C LEU A 127 -18.41 13.97 8.14
N VAL A 128 -18.54 15.28 8.34
CA VAL A 128 -19.23 16.17 7.39
C VAL A 128 -18.40 16.36 6.12
N THR A 129 -18.87 15.76 5.02
CA THR A 129 -18.18 15.73 3.73
C THR A 129 -19.14 16.08 2.58
N ASN A 130 -18.60 16.33 1.38
CA ASN A 130 -19.44 16.48 0.17
C ASN A 130 -20.31 15.24 -0.09
N ALA A 131 -19.83 14.03 0.26
CA ALA A 131 -20.63 12.80 0.16
C ALA A 131 -21.78 12.81 1.18
N TRP A 132 -21.47 13.08 2.45
CA TRP A 132 -22.46 13.20 3.54
C TRP A 132 -23.66 14.05 3.13
N VAL A 133 -23.42 15.25 2.60
CA VAL A 133 -24.50 16.18 2.26
C VAL A 133 -25.29 15.72 1.03
N LYS A 134 -24.66 15.10 0.02
CA LYS A 134 -25.38 14.54 -1.14
C LYS A 134 -26.35 13.45 -0.71
N LEU A 135 -25.93 12.50 0.14
CA LEU A 135 -26.85 11.49 0.64
C LEU A 135 -27.90 12.11 1.56
N TYR A 136 -27.54 13.04 2.45
CA TYR A 136 -28.50 13.69 3.33
C TYR A 136 -29.61 14.42 2.55
N GLU A 137 -29.25 15.13 1.46
CA GLU A 137 -30.20 15.72 0.52
C GLU A 137 -31.14 14.67 -0.10
N ILE A 138 -30.62 13.51 -0.52
CA ILE A 138 -31.42 12.39 -1.07
C ILE A 138 -32.34 11.80 0.01
N LEU A 139 -31.84 11.53 1.22
CA LEU A 139 -32.62 10.98 2.34
C LEU A 139 -33.80 11.89 2.69
N GLU A 140 -33.56 13.20 2.76
CA GLU A 140 -34.60 14.19 3.08
C GLU A 140 -35.53 14.53 1.92
N PHE A 141 -35.08 14.48 0.66
CA PHE A 141 -35.93 14.73 -0.50
C PHE A 141 -36.89 13.55 -0.77
N TYR A 142 -36.39 12.31 -0.67
CA TYR A 142 -37.19 11.10 -0.90
C TYR A 142 -37.89 10.56 0.36
N LYS A 143 -37.68 11.17 1.53
CA LYS A 143 -38.19 10.70 2.84
C LYS A 143 -37.91 9.21 3.04
N VAL A 144 -36.64 8.87 2.85
CA VAL A 144 -36.13 7.49 2.85
C VAL A 144 -36.31 6.85 4.21
N VAL A 145 -36.03 7.59 5.28
CA VAL A 145 -36.10 7.08 6.66
C VAL A 145 -37.54 6.74 7.04
N GLU A 146 -38.49 7.62 6.70
CA GLU A 146 -39.93 7.43 6.88
C GLU A 146 -40.48 6.32 5.98
N THR A 147 -39.94 6.16 4.77
CA THR A 147 -40.35 5.08 3.86
C THR A 147 -39.90 3.70 4.36
N LEU A 148 -38.78 3.63 5.10
CA LEU A 148 -38.29 2.37 5.69
C LEU A 148 -38.96 2.05 7.03
N ILE A 149 -39.13 3.05 7.92
CA ILE A 149 -39.82 2.89 9.21
C ILE A 149 -40.76 4.11 9.42
N PRO A 150 -42.05 4.01 9.03
CA PRO A 150 -42.99 5.15 9.05
C PRO A 150 -43.26 5.79 10.42
N ARG A 151 -42.98 5.07 11.52
CA ARG A 151 -43.20 5.53 12.90
C ARG A 151 -41.91 5.61 13.73
N LEU A 152 -40.75 5.78 13.08
CA LEU A 152 -39.44 5.86 13.75
C LEU A 152 -39.40 6.90 14.88
N ALA A 153 -40.10 8.02 14.70
CA ALA A 153 -40.15 9.11 15.66
C ALA A 153 -40.80 8.69 17.00
N GLU A 154 -41.84 7.86 16.97
CA GLU A 154 -42.53 7.40 18.18
C GLU A 154 -42.03 6.02 18.67
N ASP A 155 -41.95 5.04 17.77
CA ASP A 155 -41.71 3.63 18.11
C ASP A 155 -40.21 3.27 18.15
N GLY A 156 -39.35 4.14 17.61
CA GLY A 156 -37.94 3.84 17.41
C GLY A 156 -37.71 2.72 16.39
N GLY A 157 -36.75 1.84 16.66
CA GLY A 157 -36.43 0.68 15.84
C GLY A 157 -34.97 0.61 15.39
N THR A 158 -34.68 -0.28 14.44
CA THR A 158 -33.34 -0.48 13.87
C THR A 158 -33.44 -0.55 12.35
N ILE A 159 -32.66 0.27 11.64
CA ILE A 159 -32.46 0.17 10.19
C ILE A 159 -31.20 -0.64 9.93
N ASN A 160 -31.27 -1.63 9.04
CA ASN A 160 -30.13 -2.42 8.59
C ASN A 160 -29.65 -1.89 7.24
N SER A 161 -28.39 -1.49 7.14
CA SER A 161 -27.83 -0.91 5.91
C SER A 161 -26.55 -1.60 5.45
N PHE A 162 -26.37 -1.70 4.13
CA PHE A 162 -25.07 -2.05 3.54
C PHE A 162 -24.55 -0.92 2.65
N HIS A 163 -23.25 -0.60 2.74
CA HIS A 163 -22.65 0.48 1.97
C HIS A 163 -21.50 -0.05 1.10
N LEU A 164 -21.55 0.25 -0.20
CA LEU A 164 -20.62 -0.26 -1.21
C LEU A 164 -19.67 0.86 -1.67
N SER A 165 -18.36 0.54 -1.72
CA SER A 165 -17.30 1.47 -2.12
C SER A 165 -17.24 2.73 -1.22
N GLU A 166 -17.43 2.52 0.09
CA GLU A 166 -17.92 3.56 1.02
C GLU A 166 -16.85 4.46 1.67
N CYS A 167 -15.54 4.16 1.59
CA CYS A 167 -14.54 4.99 2.29
C CYS A 167 -14.63 6.47 1.86
N PRO A 168 -14.51 7.45 2.79
CA PRO A 168 -14.18 7.30 4.22
C PRO A 168 -15.37 7.05 5.16
N GLY A 169 -16.60 6.83 4.68
CA GLY A 169 -17.79 6.59 5.51
C GLY A 169 -18.84 7.70 5.53
N GLY A 170 -18.79 8.63 4.56
CA GLY A 170 -19.64 9.81 4.54
C GLY A 170 -21.14 9.52 4.41
N PHE A 171 -21.52 8.44 3.73
CA PHE A 171 -22.91 8.04 3.58
C PHE A 171 -23.42 7.28 4.81
N ILE A 172 -22.59 6.43 5.44
CA ILE A 172 -22.93 5.81 6.74
C ILE A 172 -23.22 6.90 7.78
N ALA A 173 -22.34 7.91 7.87
CA ALA A 173 -22.48 9.04 8.80
C ALA A 173 -23.74 9.88 8.53
N ALA A 174 -24.07 10.17 7.27
CA ALA A 174 -25.30 10.88 6.91
C ALA A 174 -26.57 10.09 7.26
N LEU A 175 -26.57 8.77 7.03
CA LEU A 175 -27.68 7.89 7.39
C LEU A 175 -27.85 7.78 8.92
N ASN A 176 -26.75 7.63 9.67
CA ASN A 176 -26.80 7.62 11.13
C ASN A 176 -27.38 8.93 11.67
N HIS A 177 -26.90 10.07 11.18
CA HIS A 177 -27.39 11.38 11.60
C HIS A 177 -28.88 11.58 11.27
N ALA A 178 -29.32 11.22 10.06
CA ALA A 178 -30.71 11.30 9.64
C ALA A 178 -31.67 10.44 10.48
N ILE A 179 -31.19 9.30 11.01
CA ILE A 179 -31.91 8.46 11.97
C ILE A 179 -31.92 9.11 13.37
N LYS A 180 -30.73 9.43 13.90
CA LYS A 180 -30.54 9.90 15.28
C LYS A 180 -31.18 11.26 15.57
N GLN A 181 -31.30 12.15 14.59
CA GLN A 181 -32.04 13.41 14.76
C GLN A 181 -33.58 13.21 14.82
N ARG A 182 -34.11 12.12 14.25
CA ARG A 182 -35.55 11.80 14.29
C ARG A 182 -35.91 11.09 15.59
N ASN A 183 -35.05 10.16 16.02
CA ASN A 183 -35.16 9.49 17.31
C ASN A 183 -33.76 9.02 17.75
N SER A 184 -33.28 9.54 18.89
CA SER A 184 -31.95 9.19 19.44
C SER A 184 -31.86 7.73 19.90
N THR A 185 -32.99 7.09 20.23
CA THR A 185 -33.06 5.67 20.64
C THR A 185 -33.10 4.71 19.45
N ALA A 186 -33.45 5.18 18.25
CA ALA A 186 -33.41 4.38 17.03
C ALA A 186 -31.96 4.09 16.61
N ASN A 187 -31.70 2.94 16.00
CA ASN A 187 -30.34 2.45 15.76
C ASN A 187 -30.05 2.18 14.29
N LEU A 188 -28.79 2.40 13.90
CA LEU A 188 -28.27 1.99 12.61
C LEU A 188 -27.41 0.73 12.79
N SER A 189 -27.91 -0.40 12.29
CA SER A 189 -27.16 -1.64 12.15
C SER A 189 -26.52 -1.63 10.76
N TRP A 190 -25.19 -1.48 10.67
CA TRP A 190 -24.53 -1.28 9.38
C TRP A 190 -23.31 -2.16 9.18
N GLN A 191 -23.08 -2.49 7.92
CA GLN A 191 -21.84 -3.07 7.42
C GLN A 191 -21.47 -2.38 6.10
N ALA A 192 -20.20 -2.44 5.73
CA ALA A 192 -19.71 -1.80 4.52
C ALA A 192 -18.63 -2.62 3.82
N THR A 193 -18.32 -2.27 2.58
CA THR A 193 -17.13 -2.72 1.87
C THR A 193 -16.57 -1.58 1.04
N SER A 194 -15.25 -1.57 0.86
CA SER A 194 -14.49 -0.60 0.09
C SER A 194 -13.08 -1.17 -0.11
N LEU A 195 -12.30 -0.63 -1.04
CA LEU A 195 -10.87 -0.96 -1.11
C LEU A 195 -10.23 -0.69 0.25
N ASN A 196 -9.61 -1.73 0.82
CA ASN A 196 -8.99 -1.70 2.13
C ASN A 196 -7.74 -0.78 2.08
N PRO A 197 -7.71 0.34 2.85
CA PRO A 197 -6.61 1.32 2.79
C PRO A 197 -5.27 0.75 3.24
N TYR A 198 -5.28 -0.34 4.01
CA TYR A 198 -4.06 -1.00 4.49
C TYR A 198 -3.65 -2.21 3.65
N HIS A 199 -4.41 -2.59 2.61
CA HIS A 199 -4.08 -3.76 1.80
C HIS A 199 -3.04 -3.41 0.72
N GLU A 200 -1.80 -3.86 0.91
CA GLU A 200 -0.64 -3.48 0.09
C GLU A 200 -0.79 -3.83 -1.41
N GLY A 201 -1.67 -4.77 -1.77
CA GLY A 201 -1.98 -5.13 -3.16
C GLY A 201 -2.97 -4.21 -3.90
N ASN A 202 -3.58 -3.23 -3.23
CA ASN A 202 -4.47 -2.26 -3.85
C ASN A 202 -3.69 -1.14 -4.57
N SER A 203 -4.30 -0.50 -5.57
CA SER A 203 -3.67 0.65 -6.23
C SER A 203 -3.91 1.94 -5.43
N HIS A 204 -2.86 2.72 -5.18
CA HIS A 204 -2.99 4.08 -4.60
C HIS A 204 -3.71 5.07 -5.55
N MET A 205 -3.91 4.71 -6.82
CA MET A 205 -4.70 5.50 -7.78
C MET A 205 -6.21 5.23 -7.72
N GLU A 206 -6.61 4.19 -6.99
CA GLU A 206 -8.00 3.73 -6.85
C GLU A 206 -8.45 3.77 -5.39
N CYS A 207 -7.56 3.38 -4.46
CA CYS A 207 -7.82 3.37 -3.04
C CYS A 207 -7.66 4.77 -2.44
N LEU A 208 -8.63 5.16 -1.62
CA LEU A 208 -8.58 6.37 -0.82
C LEU A 208 -7.59 6.20 0.36
N ALA A 209 -6.95 7.30 0.77
CA ALA A 209 -6.04 7.34 1.92
C ALA A 209 -6.79 7.73 3.22
N GLU A 210 -8.02 8.19 3.07
CA GLU A 210 -8.95 8.63 4.09
C GLU A 210 -9.55 7.40 4.82
N ASP A 211 -8.95 7.05 5.97
CA ASP A 211 -9.14 5.79 6.69
C ASP A 211 -9.95 5.92 8.01
N ILE A 212 -10.39 7.13 8.36
CA ILE A 212 -10.90 7.49 9.69
C ILE A 212 -11.99 6.56 10.26
N LEU A 213 -13.13 6.38 9.57
CA LEU A 213 -14.18 5.48 10.05
C LEU A 213 -13.75 4.01 9.95
N TYR A 214 -12.98 3.67 8.91
CA TYR A 214 -12.49 2.31 8.67
C TYR A 214 -11.63 1.80 9.83
N ARG A 215 -10.70 2.62 10.33
CA ARG A 215 -9.83 2.31 11.46
C ARG A 215 -10.61 2.00 12.73
N ASP A 216 -11.54 2.88 13.09
CA ASP A 216 -12.23 2.86 14.39
C ASP A 216 -13.40 1.87 14.44
N THR A 217 -13.90 1.45 13.28
CA THR A 217 -15.07 0.55 13.16
C THR A 217 -14.78 -0.72 12.36
N VAL A 218 -13.50 -1.12 12.26
CA VAL A 218 -12.97 -2.19 11.38
C VAL A 218 -13.81 -3.49 11.35
N THR A 219 -14.46 -3.86 12.45
CA THR A 219 -15.35 -5.05 12.54
C THR A 219 -16.59 -4.99 11.66
N ASN A 220 -17.00 -3.80 11.18
CA ASN A 220 -18.15 -3.59 10.32
C ASN A 220 -17.78 -3.64 8.81
N TRP A 221 -16.49 -3.67 8.49
CA TRP A 221 -15.98 -3.65 7.12
C TRP A 221 -15.70 -5.07 6.63
N LEU A 222 -16.37 -5.47 5.55
CA LEU A 222 -16.18 -6.77 4.91
C LEU A 222 -15.15 -6.64 3.77
N THR A 223 -13.93 -7.08 4.06
CA THR A 223 -12.75 -7.03 3.18
C THR A 223 -12.71 -8.11 2.10
N GLY A 224 -13.72 -8.98 2.03
CA GLY A 224 -13.82 -10.06 1.05
C GLY A 224 -13.00 -11.30 1.40
N SER A 225 -12.86 -12.20 0.43
CA SER A 225 -12.13 -13.47 0.58
C SER A 225 -10.60 -13.34 0.52
N ASP A 226 -10.11 -12.22 -0.02
CA ASP A 226 -8.69 -11.93 -0.27
C ASP A 226 -8.17 -10.67 0.46
N GLU A 227 -8.95 -10.14 1.40
CA GLU A 227 -8.64 -8.96 2.22
C GLU A 227 -8.46 -7.63 1.47
N SER A 228 -8.71 -7.59 0.16
CA SER A 228 -8.53 -6.38 -0.66
C SER A 228 -9.70 -5.40 -0.56
N GLY A 229 -10.89 -5.90 -0.23
CA GLY A 229 -12.16 -5.15 -0.31
C GLY A 229 -12.62 -4.84 -1.74
N ASN A 230 -11.94 -5.39 -2.75
CA ASN A 230 -12.29 -5.19 -4.15
C ASN A 230 -13.52 -6.04 -4.53
N ILE A 231 -14.64 -5.39 -4.81
CA ILE A 231 -15.90 -6.04 -5.22
C ILE A 231 -15.94 -6.44 -6.70
N ASN A 232 -14.99 -6.03 -7.53
CA ASN A 232 -14.84 -6.48 -8.92
C ASN A 232 -14.26 -7.91 -9.01
N LYS A 233 -14.64 -8.76 -8.05
CA LYS A 233 -14.21 -10.16 -7.89
C LYS A 233 -15.39 -10.99 -7.39
N THR A 234 -15.79 -12.01 -8.14
CA THR A 234 -16.93 -12.89 -7.80
C THR A 234 -16.83 -13.42 -6.37
N ALA A 235 -15.65 -13.91 -5.97
CA ALA A 235 -15.40 -14.48 -4.64
C ALA A 235 -15.60 -13.48 -3.49
N ASN A 236 -15.43 -12.17 -3.73
CA ASN A 236 -15.61 -11.15 -2.70
C ASN A 236 -17.08 -10.73 -2.55
N ILE A 237 -17.82 -10.66 -3.66
CA ILE A 237 -19.29 -10.53 -3.63
C ILE A 237 -19.92 -11.74 -2.93
N GLU A 238 -19.50 -12.96 -3.28
CA GLU A 238 -20.03 -14.17 -2.64
C GLU A 238 -19.67 -14.26 -1.16
N TYR A 239 -18.45 -13.85 -0.76
CA TYR A 239 -18.07 -13.71 0.66
C TYR A 239 -19.01 -12.77 1.42
N ILE A 240 -19.33 -11.60 0.83
CA ILE A 240 -20.24 -10.62 1.44
C ILE A 240 -21.63 -11.23 1.63
N TRP A 241 -22.19 -11.88 0.61
CA TRP A 241 -23.48 -12.56 0.73
C TRP A 241 -23.48 -13.70 1.76
N ASP A 242 -22.42 -14.51 1.80
CA ASP A 242 -22.25 -15.59 2.78
C ASP A 242 -22.09 -15.07 4.23
N ARG A 243 -21.74 -13.79 4.42
CA ARG A 243 -21.62 -13.14 5.73
C ARG A 243 -22.85 -12.34 6.14
N VAL A 244 -23.74 -11.97 5.22
CA VAL A 244 -24.91 -11.11 5.49
C VAL A 244 -26.24 -11.80 5.17
N SER A 245 -26.45 -12.23 3.93
CA SER A 245 -27.78 -12.61 3.39
C SER A 245 -28.01 -14.12 3.23
N ARG A 246 -26.97 -14.95 3.34
CA ARG A 246 -27.03 -16.41 3.21
C ARG A 246 -26.69 -17.12 4.52
N ALA A 247 -27.28 -18.29 4.73
CA ALA A 247 -26.89 -19.19 5.82
C ALA A 247 -25.59 -19.93 5.45
N SER A 248 -24.44 -19.41 5.88
CA SER A 248 -23.12 -19.98 5.57
C SER A 248 -22.47 -20.71 6.75
N LYS A 249 -21.54 -21.63 6.44
CA LYS A 249 -20.66 -22.32 7.40
C LYS A 249 -19.84 -21.36 8.27
N PHE A 250 -19.63 -20.13 7.81
CA PHE A 250 -18.90 -19.07 8.50
C PHE A 250 -19.76 -18.25 9.49
N ASN A 251 -21.09 -18.47 9.50
CA ASN A 251 -22.07 -17.74 10.32
C ASN A 251 -22.85 -18.67 11.27
N LYS A 252 -22.24 -19.77 11.74
CA LYS A 252 -22.86 -20.66 12.74
C LYS A 252 -23.31 -19.86 13.97
N GLY A 253 -24.63 -19.79 14.21
CA GLY A 253 -25.23 -19.08 15.34
C GLY A 253 -25.73 -17.65 15.04
N ARG A 254 -25.57 -17.12 13.82
CA ARG A 254 -26.22 -15.86 13.40
C ARG A 254 -27.23 -16.12 12.29
N ALA A 255 -28.45 -15.62 12.45
CA ALA A 255 -29.44 -15.63 11.38
C ALA A 255 -29.03 -14.63 10.27
N PRO A 256 -29.25 -14.94 8.98
CA PRO A 256 -29.02 -13.98 7.91
C PRO A 256 -29.98 -12.78 8.03
N VAL A 257 -29.46 -11.57 7.82
CA VAL A 257 -30.24 -10.32 7.89
C VAL A 257 -30.18 -9.63 6.53
N LEU A 258 -31.32 -9.61 5.84
CA LEU A 258 -31.46 -8.85 4.60
C LEU A 258 -31.64 -7.37 4.92
N VAL A 259 -30.93 -6.49 4.19
CA VAL A 259 -30.84 -5.07 4.55
C VAL A 259 -32.00 -4.23 4.00
N ASP A 260 -32.38 -3.22 4.77
CA ASP A 260 -33.42 -2.23 4.48
C ASP A 260 -33.00 -1.23 3.39
N ILE A 261 -31.71 -0.86 3.38
CA ILE A 261 -31.12 0.06 2.41
C ILE A 261 -29.73 -0.39 1.97
N VAL A 262 -29.43 -0.20 0.68
CA VAL A 262 -28.07 -0.26 0.16
C VAL A 262 -27.67 1.08 -0.46
N THR A 263 -26.41 1.47 -0.30
CA THR A 263 -25.80 2.61 -0.99
C THR A 263 -24.58 2.16 -1.80
N ALA A 264 -24.22 2.93 -2.83
CA ALA A 264 -23.03 2.70 -3.65
C ALA A 264 -22.51 4.03 -4.24
N ASP A 265 -21.39 4.57 -3.73
CA ASP A 265 -20.77 5.83 -4.21
C ASP A 265 -19.53 5.60 -5.11
N GLY A 266 -19.22 4.34 -5.45
CA GLY A 266 -17.90 3.96 -5.95
C GLY A 266 -17.43 4.64 -7.24
N SER A 267 -16.17 5.05 -7.22
CA SER A 267 -15.44 5.65 -8.34
C SER A 267 -13.94 5.49 -8.10
N PHE A 268 -13.14 5.57 -9.17
CA PHE A 268 -11.68 5.70 -9.10
C PHE A 268 -11.20 6.85 -10.01
N CYS A 269 -9.89 7.05 -10.12
CA CYS A 269 -9.31 8.16 -10.88
C CYS A 269 -9.34 7.93 -12.41
N CYS A 270 -10.42 8.30 -13.08
CA CYS A 270 -10.53 8.27 -14.55
C CYS A 270 -9.82 9.44 -15.26
N GLN A 271 -8.92 10.19 -14.59
CA GLN A 271 -8.43 11.48 -15.13
C GLN A 271 -7.51 11.37 -16.36
N ALA A 272 -6.96 10.19 -16.67
CA ALA A 272 -6.19 9.95 -17.90
C ALA A 272 -7.08 9.75 -19.15
N ASP A 273 -8.37 9.44 -18.95
CA ASP A 273 -9.37 9.34 -20.01
C ASP A 273 -10.77 9.73 -19.44
N PRO A 274 -11.03 11.04 -19.30
CA PRO A 274 -12.26 11.53 -18.67
C PRO A 274 -13.51 11.36 -19.56
N ASN A 275 -13.34 11.15 -20.87
CA ASN A 275 -14.46 10.97 -21.78
C ASN A 275 -15.05 9.56 -21.64
N ASN A 276 -14.20 8.54 -21.46
CA ASN A 276 -14.64 7.15 -21.23
C ASN A 276 -14.92 6.80 -19.76
N GLN A 277 -15.17 7.78 -18.88
CA GLN A 277 -15.44 7.54 -17.44
C GLN A 277 -16.53 6.47 -17.19
N GLU A 278 -17.60 6.47 -17.97
CA GLU A 278 -18.68 5.49 -17.89
C GLU A 278 -18.17 4.08 -18.25
N THR A 279 -17.55 3.93 -19.42
CA THR A 279 -16.91 2.68 -19.87
C THR A 279 -15.85 2.16 -18.89
N LEU A 280 -15.05 3.05 -18.28
CA LEU A 280 -14.04 2.67 -17.28
C LEU A 280 -14.69 2.16 -15.99
N THR A 281 -15.72 2.84 -15.50
CA THR A 281 -16.39 2.49 -14.22
C THR A 281 -17.45 1.40 -14.34
N ALA A 282 -17.89 1.03 -15.54
CA ALA A 282 -18.93 0.03 -15.78
C ALA A 282 -18.74 -1.32 -15.03
N PRO A 283 -17.53 -1.92 -14.90
CA PRO A 283 -17.34 -3.14 -14.11
C PRO A 283 -17.61 -2.93 -12.61
N LEU A 284 -17.27 -1.76 -12.07
CA LEU A 284 -17.58 -1.38 -10.68
C LEU A 284 -19.09 -1.16 -10.50
N LYS A 285 -19.73 -0.43 -11.41
CA LYS A 285 -21.19 -0.21 -11.38
C LYS A 285 -21.96 -1.54 -11.44
N LEU A 286 -21.55 -2.46 -12.30
CA LEU A 286 -22.13 -3.81 -12.37
C LEU A 286 -21.90 -4.61 -11.08
N SER A 287 -20.68 -4.57 -10.52
CA SER A 287 -20.34 -5.28 -9.28
C SER A 287 -21.13 -4.77 -8.08
N GLU A 288 -21.32 -3.44 -7.96
CA GLU A 288 -22.16 -2.82 -6.94
C GLU A 288 -23.63 -3.23 -7.09
N VAL A 289 -24.18 -3.14 -8.31
CA VAL A 289 -25.56 -3.55 -8.62
C VAL A 289 -25.78 -5.02 -8.26
N VAL A 290 -24.89 -5.91 -8.70
CA VAL A 290 -24.98 -7.35 -8.39
C VAL A 290 -24.92 -7.57 -6.89
N CYS A 291 -23.91 -7.01 -6.20
CA CYS A 291 -23.74 -7.18 -4.76
C CYS A 291 -25.00 -6.74 -3.98
N ALA A 292 -25.52 -5.53 -4.27
CA ALA A 292 -26.73 -4.99 -3.67
C ALA A 292 -27.95 -5.93 -3.86
N LEU A 293 -28.17 -6.42 -5.08
CA LEU A 293 -29.30 -7.29 -5.44
C LEU A 293 -29.32 -8.63 -4.69
N GLY A 294 -28.19 -9.07 -4.13
CA GLY A 294 -28.10 -10.24 -3.26
C GLY A 294 -28.15 -9.96 -1.75
N LEU A 295 -28.29 -8.70 -1.33
CA LEU A 295 -28.30 -8.27 0.08
C LEU A 295 -29.68 -7.77 0.57
N MET A 296 -30.46 -7.16 -0.30
CA MET A 296 -31.68 -6.43 0.07
C MET A 296 -32.88 -7.30 0.45
N ARG A 297 -33.71 -6.83 1.39
CA ARG A 297 -35.05 -7.37 1.64
C ARG A 297 -36.07 -6.85 0.62
N VAL A 298 -37.20 -7.55 0.45
CA VAL A 298 -38.34 -7.01 -0.29
C VAL A 298 -38.79 -5.68 0.36
N GLY A 299 -39.08 -4.68 -0.46
CA GLY A 299 -39.40 -3.32 -0.04
C GLY A 299 -38.18 -2.45 0.33
N ALA A 300 -36.94 -2.92 0.15
CA ALA A 300 -35.74 -2.13 0.39
C ALA A 300 -35.55 -0.99 -0.64
N ILE A 301 -34.60 -0.11 -0.34
CA ILE A 301 -34.17 1.02 -1.18
C ILE A 301 -32.69 0.82 -1.59
N PHE A 302 -32.34 1.20 -2.82
CA PHE A 302 -30.96 1.24 -3.31
C PHE A 302 -30.63 2.61 -3.90
N ILE A 303 -29.48 3.16 -3.55
CA ILE A 303 -28.98 4.45 -4.04
C ILE A 303 -27.62 4.22 -4.70
N LEU A 304 -27.53 4.40 -6.01
CA LEU A 304 -26.35 4.08 -6.82
C LEU A 304 -25.83 5.31 -7.57
N LYS A 305 -24.56 5.64 -7.40
CA LYS A 305 -23.86 6.64 -8.19
C LYS A 305 -23.51 6.15 -9.59
N MET A 306 -23.94 6.91 -10.59
CA MET A 306 -23.62 6.75 -12.01
C MET A 306 -23.00 8.04 -12.57
N PHE A 307 -22.58 8.01 -13.83
CA PHE A 307 -21.94 9.15 -14.52
C PHE A 307 -22.77 9.55 -15.76
N THR A 308 -22.15 9.65 -16.94
CA THR A 308 -22.93 9.65 -18.19
C THR A 308 -23.71 8.34 -18.35
N LEU A 309 -24.67 8.34 -19.28
CA LEU A 309 -25.59 7.25 -19.54
C LEU A 309 -25.68 7.00 -21.07
N PHE A 310 -24.53 6.88 -21.73
CA PHE A 310 -24.41 6.70 -23.18
C PHE A 310 -24.17 5.26 -23.62
N GLU A 311 -23.69 4.40 -22.73
CA GLU A 311 -23.23 3.05 -23.08
C GLU A 311 -24.30 1.96 -22.85
N GLU A 312 -24.10 0.82 -23.53
CA GLU A 312 -24.95 -0.38 -23.45
C GLU A 312 -25.05 -0.93 -22.02
N SER A 313 -24.00 -0.74 -21.25
CA SER A 313 -23.79 -1.22 -19.89
C SER A 313 -24.63 -0.44 -18.89
N SER A 314 -24.72 0.89 -19.04
CA SER A 314 -25.68 1.73 -18.30
C SER A 314 -27.11 1.35 -18.63
N LEU A 315 -27.49 1.20 -19.90
CA LEU A 315 -28.83 0.76 -20.29
C LEU A 315 -29.17 -0.64 -19.74
N SER A 316 -28.19 -1.55 -19.74
CA SER A 316 -28.34 -2.89 -19.17
C SER A 316 -28.58 -2.85 -17.65
N ILE A 317 -27.78 -2.06 -16.92
CA ILE A 317 -27.94 -1.83 -15.48
C ILE A 317 -29.33 -1.26 -15.18
N PHE A 318 -29.75 -0.21 -15.90
CA PHE A 318 -31.07 0.41 -15.73
C PHE A 318 -32.21 -0.57 -16.02
N THR A 319 -32.07 -1.42 -17.04
CA THR A 319 -33.03 -2.48 -17.35
C THR A 319 -33.15 -3.45 -16.19
N ILE A 320 -32.02 -3.95 -15.67
CA ILE A 320 -31.98 -4.86 -14.50
C ILE A 320 -32.62 -4.20 -13.26
N LEU A 321 -32.33 -2.92 -13.00
CA LEU A 321 -32.92 -2.18 -11.88
C LEU A 321 -34.44 -2.02 -12.05
N LYS A 322 -34.95 -1.65 -13.23
CA LYS A 322 -36.40 -1.49 -13.45
C LYS A 322 -37.15 -2.83 -13.52
N MET A 323 -36.46 -3.96 -13.73
CA MET A 323 -37.00 -5.30 -13.52
C MET A 323 -37.11 -5.69 -12.03
N CYS A 324 -36.31 -5.07 -11.16
CA CYS A 324 -36.14 -5.46 -9.76
C CYS A 324 -36.81 -4.50 -8.76
N PHE A 325 -37.20 -3.29 -9.18
CA PHE A 325 -37.78 -2.25 -8.32
C PHE A 325 -39.11 -1.72 -8.88
N LYS A 326 -39.95 -1.18 -8.00
CA LYS A 326 -41.18 -0.47 -8.40
C LYS A 326 -40.84 0.86 -9.08
N THR A 327 -40.08 1.69 -8.37
CA THR A 327 -39.69 3.03 -8.80
C THR A 327 -38.18 3.07 -9.01
N VAL A 328 -37.76 3.67 -10.12
CA VAL A 328 -36.35 3.92 -10.48
C VAL A 328 -36.31 5.32 -11.07
N GLU A 329 -35.43 6.15 -10.53
CA GLU A 329 -35.31 7.56 -10.88
C GLU A 329 -33.83 7.94 -10.95
N VAL A 330 -33.52 9.00 -11.69
CA VAL A 330 -32.17 9.62 -11.69
C VAL A 330 -32.30 11.01 -11.10
N TYR A 331 -31.44 11.31 -10.13
CA TYR A 331 -31.43 12.56 -9.38
C TYR A 331 -30.01 13.13 -9.33
N LYS A 332 -29.87 14.44 -9.53
CA LYS A 332 -28.59 15.14 -9.30
C LYS A 332 -28.75 16.11 -8.12
N PRO A 333 -28.25 15.75 -6.92
CA PRO A 333 -28.23 16.64 -5.76
C PRO A 333 -27.63 18.01 -6.08
N HIS A 334 -27.91 19.03 -5.27
CA HIS A 334 -27.30 20.36 -5.41
C HIS A 334 -25.78 20.28 -5.33
N LEU A 335 -25.23 19.59 -4.31
CA LEU A 335 -23.78 19.43 -4.12
C LEU A 335 -23.11 18.45 -5.11
N SER A 336 -23.86 17.90 -6.06
CA SER A 336 -23.27 17.23 -7.22
C SER A 336 -23.01 18.27 -8.32
N LYS A 337 -21.76 18.75 -8.41
CA LYS A 337 -21.31 19.81 -9.35
C LYS A 337 -22.00 19.72 -10.71
N SER A 338 -22.68 20.79 -11.14
CA SER A 338 -23.49 20.84 -12.36
C SER A 338 -22.70 20.60 -13.66
N ASN A 339 -21.39 20.87 -13.66
CA ASN A 339 -20.48 20.61 -14.78
C ASN A 339 -19.83 19.21 -14.74
N GLY A 340 -20.06 18.43 -13.68
CA GLY A 340 -19.59 17.05 -13.53
C GLY A 340 -20.67 16.02 -13.84
N SER A 341 -20.25 14.88 -14.41
CA SER A 341 -21.12 13.82 -14.93
C SER A 341 -21.93 13.06 -13.86
N GLU A 342 -21.57 13.20 -12.58
CA GLU A 342 -22.14 12.42 -11.46
C GLU A 342 -23.66 12.61 -11.33
N VAL A 343 -24.40 11.50 -11.22
CA VAL A 343 -25.83 11.43 -10.91
C VAL A 343 -26.11 10.24 -9.98
N TYR A 344 -27.24 10.24 -9.29
CA TYR A 344 -27.66 9.16 -8.40
C TYR A 344 -28.94 8.50 -8.90
N VAL A 345 -28.88 7.19 -9.11
CA VAL A 345 -30.06 6.36 -9.37
C VAL A 345 -30.69 6.00 -8.03
N VAL A 346 -31.95 6.38 -7.84
CA VAL A 346 -32.73 6.13 -6.63
C VAL A 346 -33.78 5.07 -6.95
N CYS A 347 -33.58 3.88 -6.39
CA CYS A 347 -34.41 2.69 -6.63
C CYS A 347 -35.22 2.38 -5.37
N ILE A 348 -36.55 2.47 -5.46
CA ILE A 348 -37.45 2.38 -4.29
C ILE A 348 -38.37 1.16 -4.44
N GLY A 349 -38.44 0.36 -3.37
CA GLY A 349 -39.30 -0.80 -3.27
C GLY A 349 -38.80 -1.98 -4.09
N PHE A 350 -37.72 -2.62 -3.63
CA PHE A 350 -37.18 -3.84 -4.21
C PHE A 350 -38.24 -4.96 -4.22
N ASN A 351 -38.48 -5.58 -5.38
CA ASN A 351 -39.42 -6.68 -5.57
C ASN A 351 -38.72 -8.06 -5.56
N GLY A 352 -37.38 -8.09 -5.47
CA GLY A 352 -36.58 -9.30 -5.55
C GLY A 352 -35.99 -9.56 -6.95
N ILE A 353 -34.93 -10.36 -7.01
CA ILE A 353 -34.31 -10.83 -8.26
C ILE A 353 -34.44 -12.35 -8.39
N THR A 354 -34.55 -12.86 -9.63
CA THR A 354 -34.55 -14.32 -9.83
C THR A 354 -33.16 -14.90 -9.57
N SER A 355 -33.10 -16.03 -8.85
CA SER A 355 -31.84 -16.68 -8.48
C SER A 355 -30.98 -17.12 -9.68
N VAL A 356 -31.55 -17.22 -10.88
CA VAL A 356 -30.80 -17.51 -12.10
C VAL A 356 -30.17 -16.27 -12.70
N LEU A 357 -30.87 -15.13 -12.73
CA LEU A 357 -30.31 -13.88 -13.23
C LEU A 357 -29.18 -13.38 -12.30
N LEU A 358 -29.39 -13.41 -10.98
CA LEU A 358 -28.34 -13.02 -10.03
C LEU A 358 -27.10 -13.92 -10.14
N CYS A 359 -27.28 -15.23 -10.31
CA CYS A 359 -26.16 -16.16 -10.50
C CYS A 359 -25.44 -15.96 -11.84
N ALA A 360 -26.16 -15.65 -12.92
CA ALA A 360 -25.56 -15.38 -14.23
C ALA A 360 -24.77 -14.05 -14.22
N LEU A 361 -25.35 -12.97 -13.66
CA LEU A 361 -24.69 -11.68 -13.52
C LEU A 361 -23.44 -11.77 -12.60
N CYS A 362 -23.52 -12.52 -11.52
CA CYS A 362 -22.37 -12.70 -10.62
C CYS A 362 -21.22 -13.47 -11.28
N LYS A 363 -21.51 -14.45 -12.15
CA LYS A 363 -20.48 -15.25 -12.83
C LYS A 363 -19.68 -14.50 -13.89
N ILE A 364 -20.21 -13.40 -14.42
CA ILE A 364 -19.52 -12.62 -15.46
C ILE A 364 -18.66 -11.49 -14.88
N ILE A 365 -18.66 -11.27 -13.56
CA ILE A 365 -17.93 -10.14 -12.92
C ILE A 365 -16.42 -10.20 -13.23
N ASP A 366 -15.78 -11.36 -13.03
CA ASP A 366 -14.34 -11.49 -13.24
C ASP A 366 -13.97 -11.31 -14.73
N GLU A 367 -14.75 -11.90 -15.65
CA GLU A 367 -14.54 -11.81 -17.11
C GLU A 367 -14.79 -10.39 -17.64
N TYR A 368 -15.87 -9.74 -17.20
CA TYR A 368 -16.24 -8.37 -17.60
C TYR A 368 -15.27 -7.31 -17.03
N THR A 369 -14.61 -7.61 -15.90
CA THR A 369 -13.55 -6.80 -15.32
C THR A 369 -12.21 -6.99 -16.04
N ALA A 370 -11.86 -8.24 -16.37
CA ALA A 370 -10.55 -8.57 -16.96
C ALA A 370 -10.47 -8.35 -18.48
N SER A 371 -11.57 -8.48 -19.22
CA SER A 371 -11.55 -8.35 -20.68
C SER A 371 -11.50 -6.90 -21.15
N LYS A 372 -10.63 -6.63 -22.13
CA LYS A 372 -10.66 -5.38 -22.92
C LYS A 372 -11.80 -5.38 -23.94
N GLU A 373 -12.08 -6.53 -24.55
CA GLU A 373 -13.24 -6.73 -25.43
C GLU A 373 -14.42 -7.22 -24.59
N ARG A 374 -15.27 -6.28 -24.16
CA ARG A 374 -16.43 -6.61 -23.34
C ARG A 374 -17.58 -7.17 -24.18
N ARG A 375 -18.48 -7.89 -23.51
CA ARG A 375 -19.76 -8.38 -24.03
C ARG A 375 -20.88 -7.59 -23.37
N ALA A 376 -22.01 -7.40 -24.06
CA ALA A 376 -23.15 -6.72 -23.45
C ALA A 376 -23.68 -7.51 -22.25
N ILE A 377 -23.96 -6.80 -21.15
CA ILE A 377 -24.39 -7.39 -19.88
C ILE A 377 -25.72 -8.15 -20.08
N ILE A 378 -26.67 -7.57 -20.83
CA ILE A 378 -27.86 -8.24 -21.36
C ILE A 378 -28.02 -8.01 -22.88
N PRO A 379 -28.66 -8.93 -23.63
CA PRO A 379 -28.93 -8.75 -25.05
C PRO A 379 -29.84 -7.56 -25.35
N LYS A 380 -29.65 -6.96 -26.53
CA LYS A 380 -30.43 -5.82 -27.04
C LYS A 380 -31.92 -6.15 -27.17
N GLU A 381 -32.24 -7.39 -27.48
CA GLU A 381 -33.58 -7.93 -27.70
C GLU A 381 -34.42 -7.96 -26.41
N TRP A 382 -33.74 -8.05 -25.26
CA TRP A 382 -34.41 -8.01 -23.96
C TRP A 382 -34.91 -6.61 -23.61
N VAL A 383 -34.28 -5.55 -24.11
CA VAL A 383 -34.66 -4.17 -23.80
C VAL A 383 -35.92 -3.76 -24.59
N PRO A 384 -37.01 -3.30 -23.95
CA PRO A 384 -38.16 -2.74 -24.66
C PRO A 384 -37.84 -1.38 -25.26
N SER A 385 -38.34 -1.11 -26.47
CA SER A 385 -38.10 0.15 -27.18
C SER A 385 -38.63 1.38 -26.43
N SER A 386 -39.75 1.26 -25.69
CA SER A 386 -40.25 2.33 -24.82
C SER A 386 -39.29 2.67 -23.69
N PHE A 387 -38.70 1.66 -23.05
CA PHE A 387 -37.73 1.87 -21.97
C PHE A 387 -36.38 2.37 -22.50
N ARG A 388 -35.96 1.94 -23.70
CA ARG A 388 -34.80 2.53 -24.40
C ARG A 388 -35.03 4.02 -24.68
N ALA A 389 -36.23 4.42 -25.12
CA ALA A 389 -36.56 5.83 -25.32
C ALA A 389 -36.50 6.62 -24.00
N GLU A 390 -37.15 6.13 -22.92
CA GLU A 390 -37.05 6.76 -21.58
C GLU A 390 -35.59 6.91 -21.10
N PHE A 391 -34.73 5.93 -21.39
CA PHE A 391 -33.31 5.98 -21.05
C PHE A 391 -32.53 7.01 -21.90
N VAL A 392 -32.81 7.09 -23.20
CA VAL A 392 -32.23 8.09 -24.12
C VAL A 392 -32.64 9.50 -23.69
N ASP A 393 -33.92 9.74 -23.39
CA ASP A 393 -34.43 11.04 -22.90
C ASP A 393 -33.73 11.44 -21.59
N CYS A 394 -33.59 10.50 -20.65
CA CYS A 394 -32.86 10.71 -19.40
C CYS A 394 -31.38 11.09 -19.65
N ALA A 395 -30.69 10.34 -20.50
CA ALA A 395 -29.28 10.58 -20.83
C ALA A 395 -29.08 11.96 -21.50
N MET A 396 -29.94 12.30 -22.46
CA MET A 396 -29.93 13.60 -23.14
C MET A 396 -30.21 14.76 -22.16
N MET A 397 -31.18 14.61 -21.24
CA MET A 397 -31.49 15.61 -20.22
C MET A 397 -30.27 15.97 -19.36
N PHE A 398 -29.62 14.97 -18.76
CA PHE A 398 -28.46 15.22 -17.89
C PHE A 398 -27.22 15.68 -18.68
N ALA A 399 -26.99 15.18 -19.89
CA ALA A 399 -25.93 15.67 -20.78
C ALA A 399 -26.14 17.15 -21.16
N GLN A 400 -27.36 17.57 -21.50
CA GLN A 400 -27.67 18.97 -21.80
C GLN A 400 -27.44 19.88 -20.59
N ILE A 401 -27.80 19.44 -19.37
CA ILE A 401 -27.52 20.17 -18.14
C ILE A 401 -26.00 20.33 -17.95
N GLN A 402 -25.21 19.26 -18.14
CA GLN A 402 -23.75 19.31 -18.06
C GLN A 402 -23.15 20.28 -19.10
N CYS A 403 -23.59 20.21 -20.36
CA CYS A 403 -23.08 21.08 -21.43
C CYS A 403 -23.41 22.57 -21.22
N ARG A 404 -24.61 22.89 -20.72
CA ARG A 404 -24.98 24.26 -20.34
C ARG A 404 -24.07 24.78 -19.20
N SER A 405 -23.84 23.96 -18.18
CA SER A 405 -22.97 24.31 -17.06
C SER A 405 -21.49 24.44 -17.45
N LEU A 406 -20.98 23.56 -18.31
CA LEU A 406 -19.60 23.62 -18.82
C LEU A 406 -19.36 24.87 -19.65
N ARG A 407 -20.23 25.17 -20.64
CA ARG A 407 -20.14 26.39 -21.46
C ARG A 407 -20.16 27.66 -20.60
N HIS A 408 -21.00 27.71 -19.57
CA HIS A 408 -21.03 28.83 -18.63
C HIS A 408 -19.73 28.96 -17.81
N CYS A 409 -19.21 27.86 -17.25
CA CYS A 409 -17.93 27.89 -16.53
C CYS A 409 -16.77 28.31 -17.42
N MET A 410 -16.68 27.77 -18.65
CA MET A 410 -15.63 28.11 -19.61
C MET A 410 -15.70 29.58 -20.04
N GLY A 411 -16.90 30.07 -20.37
CA GLY A 411 -17.15 31.46 -20.73
C GLY A 411 -16.90 32.48 -19.62
N GLN A 412 -16.52 32.05 -18.42
CA GLN A 412 -16.11 32.90 -17.29
C GLN A 412 -14.67 32.60 -16.81
N TYR A 413 -13.96 31.65 -17.45
CA TYR A 413 -12.60 31.30 -17.05
C TYR A 413 -11.65 32.48 -17.28
N MET A 414 -10.85 32.81 -16.26
CA MET A 414 -9.99 34.00 -16.19
C MET A 414 -10.70 35.37 -16.34
N GLN A 415 -12.05 35.43 -16.27
CA GLN A 415 -12.82 36.69 -16.33
C GLN A 415 -13.29 37.19 -14.95
N ILE A 416 -13.13 36.39 -13.89
CA ILE A 416 -13.57 36.75 -12.53
C ILE A 416 -12.64 37.82 -11.94
N SER A 417 -13.18 39.02 -11.74
CA SER A 417 -12.47 40.16 -11.12
C SER A 417 -12.89 40.44 -9.67
N ASP A 418 -14.11 40.05 -9.26
CA ASP A 418 -14.58 40.10 -7.87
C ASP A 418 -15.11 38.73 -7.40
N GLU A 419 -14.38 38.07 -6.49
CA GLU A 419 -14.86 36.86 -5.84
C GLU A 419 -15.95 37.13 -4.78
N ASN A 420 -16.08 38.35 -4.25
CA ASN A 420 -16.99 38.65 -3.15
C ASN A 420 -18.46 38.46 -3.52
N GLN A 421 -18.85 38.78 -4.76
CA GLN A 421 -20.20 38.49 -5.24
C GLN A 421 -20.52 36.98 -5.17
N TYR A 422 -19.59 36.12 -5.59
CA TYR A 422 -19.74 34.66 -5.50
C TYR A 422 -19.82 34.19 -4.05
N PHE A 423 -18.96 34.68 -3.16
CA PHE A 423 -19.06 34.38 -1.72
C PHE A 423 -20.35 34.89 -1.07
N LYS A 424 -20.96 35.98 -1.55
CA LYS A 424 -22.29 36.42 -1.11
C LYS A 424 -23.37 35.40 -1.52
N ARG A 425 -23.38 34.95 -2.78
CA ARG A 425 -24.34 33.94 -3.26
C ARG A 425 -24.19 32.61 -2.51
N LYS A 426 -22.96 32.12 -2.33
CA LYS A 426 -22.68 30.88 -1.57
C LYS A 426 -23.21 30.89 -0.14
N ARG A 427 -23.06 32.03 0.57
CA ARG A 427 -23.59 32.20 1.93
C ARG A 427 -25.12 32.19 1.95
N GLU A 428 -25.76 32.68 0.89
CA GLU A 428 -27.22 32.73 0.78
C GLU A 428 -27.81 31.37 0.36
N PHE A 429 -27.21 30.71 -0.64
CA PHE A 429 -27.53 29.33 -1.03
C PHE A 429 -27.47 28.39 0.18
N ALA A 430 -26.41 28.47 0.99
CA ALA A 430 -26.24 27.56 2.13
C ALA A 430 -27.26 27.77 3.26
N LYS A 431 -27.75 29.01 3.48
CA LYS A 431 -28.90 29.25 4.36
C LYS A 431 -30.18 28.63 3.80
N GLN A 432 -30.44 28.79 2.50
CA GLN A 432 -31.64 28.27 1.85
C GLN A 432 -31.63 26.73 1.86
N PHE A 433 -30.46 26.12 1.67
CA PHE A 433 -30.25 24.68 1.83
C PHE A 433 -30.62 24.22 3.26
N LEU A 434 -30.08 24.86 4.30
CA LEU A 434 -30.38 24.52 5.69
C LEU A 434 -31.83 24.84 6.11
N ALA A 435 -32.50 25.78 5.45
CA ALA A 435 -33.92 26.07 5.66
C ALA A 435 -34.86 25.00 5.06
N GLN A 436 -34.42 24.32 3.99
CA GLN A 436 -35.16 23.26 3.31
C GLN A 436 -34.81 21.85 3.80
N PHE A 437 -33.54 21.64 4.12
CA PHE A 437 -32.95 20.40 4.63
C PHE A 437 -32.32 20.69 6.00
N PRO A 438 -33.14 20.89 7.06
CA PRO A 438 -32.64 21.22 8.39
C PRO A 438 -31.74 20.10 8.92
N VAL A 439 -30.66 20.48 9.60
CA VAL A 439 -29.70 19.57 10.24
C VAL A 439 -29.68 19.91 11.73
N ASN A 440 -30.10 18.98 12.59
CA ASN A 440 -30.15 19.21 14.03
C ASN A 440 -28.95 18.54 14.74
N PRO A 441 -28.31 19.19 15.72
CA PRO A 441 -27.16 18.60 16.40
C PRO A 441 -27.53 17.32 17.17
N ILE A 442 -26.74 16.25 16.99
CA ILE A 442 -26.88 14.98 17.73
C ILE A 442 -25.86 14.89 18.89
N PRO A 443 -26.18 14.19 20.00
CA PRO A 443 -25.22 13.93 21.08
C PRO A 443 -24.03 13.06 20.64
N SER A 444 -22.91 13.15 21.35
CA SER A 444 -21.70 12.34 21.13
C SER A 444 -21.96 10.83 21.24
N ASP A 445 -22.78 10.39 22.19
CA ASP A 445 -23.20 8.99 22.33
C ASP A 445 -24.04 8.46 21.15
N CYS A 446 -24.57 9.33 20.29
CA CYS A 446 -25.31 8.95 19.08
C CYS A 446 -24.42 8.84 17.83
N ARG A 447 -23.14 9.24 17.89
CA ARG A 447 -22.19 9.15 16.78
C ARG A 447 -21.73 7.71 16.53
N LEU A 448 -21.31 7.41 15.30
CA LEU A 448 -20.67 6.15 14.92
C LEU A 448 -19.33 5.97 15.63
N VAL A 449 -18.58 7.06 15.78
CA VAL A 449 -17.33 7.12 16.56
C VAL A 449 -17.52 8.20 17.63
N LYS A 450 -17.58 7.79 18.90
CA LYS A 450 -17.91 8.69 20.02
C LYS A 450 -16.85 9.76 20.25
N TYR A 451 -15.59 9.35 20.19
CA TYR A 451 -14.39 10.19 20.38
C TYR A 451 -13.36 9.83 19.31
N ILE A 452 -12.76 10.85 18.69
CA ILE A 452 -11.75 10.70 17.63
C ILE A 452 -10.39 11.08 18.24
N SER A 453 -9.47 10.12 18.33
CA SER A 453 -8.30 10.19 19.22
C SER A 453 -7.17 11.15 18.81
N PHE A 454 -7.36 11.98 17.77
CA PHE A 454 -6.34 12.83 17.15
C PHE A 454 -6.93 14.13 16.56
N SER A 455 -8.14 14.53 16.96
CA SER A 455 -8.72 15.83 16.60
C SER A 455 -9.67 16.36 17.67
N ASP A 456 -9.31 17.51 18.27
CA ASP A 456 -10.21 18.33 19.08
C ASP A 456 -11.29 19.07 18.26
N THR A 457 -11.26 18.94 16.92
CA THR A 457 -12.07 19.72 15.98
C THR A 457 -12.96 18.85 15.08
N VAL A 458 -13.92 19.49 14.43
CA VAL A 458 -14.83 18.85 13.47
C VAL A 458 -14.02 18.32 12.28
N ILE A 459 -14.06 17.01 12.06
CA ILE A 459 -13.46 16.38 10.87
C ILE A 459 -14.12 16.95 9.61
N THR A 460 -13.37 17.70 8.79
CA THR A 460 -13.88 18.21 7.50
C THR A 460 -12.87 18.02 6.37
N GLY A 461 -13.18 17.13 5.42
CA GLY A 461 -12.34 16.93 4.24
C GLY A 461 -10.96 16.35 4.56
N LYS A 462 -9.94 17.19 4.72
CA LYS A 462 -8.52 16.78 4.77
C LYS A 462 -8.14 15.99 6.03
N ASP A 463 -8.91 16.12 7.11
CA ASP A 463 -8.60 15.55 8.43
C ASP A 463 -9.15 14.12 8.60
N THR A 464 -9.44 13.45 7.49
CA THR A 464 -10.06 12.11 7.42
C THR A 464 -9.05 10.96 7.24
N SER A 465 -7.74 11.25 7.28
CA SER A 465 -6.66 10.29 7.12
C SER A 465 -5.67 10.34 8.30
N SER A 466 -5.22 9.17 8.77
CA SER A 466 -4.11 9.03 9.73
C SER A 466 -2.74 9.52 9.22
N LEU A 467 -2.64 9.90 7.94
CA LEU A 467 -1.47 10.56 7.34
C LEU A 467 -1.60 12.10 7.27
N TYR A 468 -2.74 12.65 7.69
CA TYR A 468 -3.15 14.03 7.42
C TYR A 468 -2.98 14.39 5.93
N HIS A 469 -2.59 15.62 5.62
CA HIS A 469 -2.31 16.03 4.25
C HIS A 469 -0.89 15.59 3.82
N VAL A 470 -0.82 14.60 2.93
CA VAL A 470 0.42 14.24 2.22
C VAL A 470 0.50 14.94 0.84
N PRO A 471 1.69 15.37 0.40
CA PRO A 471 1.89 15.83 -0.99
C PRO A 471 1.58 14.72 -2.01
N LYS A 472 1.07 15.09 -3.19
CA LYS A 472 0.76 14.20 -4.32
C LYS A 472 1.26 14.79 -5.64
N ARG A 473 1.69 13.96 -6.58
CA ARG A 473 2.16 14.35 -7.92
C ARG A 473 1.16 15.23 -8.67
N HIS A 474 1.59 16.40 -9.16
CA HIS A 474 0.76 17.25 -10.02
C HIS A 474 0.95 16.83 -11.48
N LEU A 475 -0.16 16.64 -12.20
CA LEU A 475 -0.19 16.25 -13.62
C LEU A 475 -1.18 17.20 -14.35
N PRO A 476 -0.71 18.37 -14.81
CA PRO A 476 -1.58 19.52 -15.09
C PRO A 476 -2.54 19.29 -16.27
N ASN A 477 -2.04 18.77 -17.39
CA ASN A 477 -2.76 18.58 -18.65
C ASN A 477 -3.15 17.11 -18.86
N LEU A 478 -3.93 16.80 -19.89
CA LEU A 478 -4.38 15.42 -20.14
C LEU A 478 -3.23 14.49 -20.53
N GLU A 479 -2.24 14.98 -21.29
CA GLU A 479 -1.17 14.12 -21.80
C GLU A 479 -0.20 13.65 -20.71
N SER A 480 0.18 14.52 -19.76
CA SER A 480 0.96 14.11 -18.58
C SER A 480 0.25 13.02 -17.74
N ARG A 481 -1.09 13.10 -17.63
CA ARG A 481 -1.93 12.07 -16.99
C ARG A 481 -1.95 10.75 -17.78
N ARG A 482 -2.00 10.80 -19.12
CA ARG A 482 -1.92 9.62 -20.00
C ARG A 482 -0.56 8.94 -19.94
N VAL A 483 0.53 9.71 -20.04
CA VAL A 483 1.91 9.19 -19.92
C VAL A 483 2.12 8.53 -18.56
N PHE A 484 1.62 9.12 -17.47
CA PHE A 484 1.71 8.50 -16.14
C PHE A 484 0.93 7.18 -16.06
N ALA A 485 -0.33 7.15 -16.51
CA ALA A 485 -1.16 5.94 -16.48
C ALA A 485 -0.56 4.80 -17.33
N LYS A 486 -0.04 5.11 -18.53
CA LYS A 486 0.66 4.16 -19.39
C LYS A 486 1.89 3.57 -18.68
N ARG A 487 2.75 4.42 -18.12
CA ARG A 487 3.96 3.98 -17.40
C ARG A 487 3.62 3.17 -16.14
N TYR A 488 2.49 3.46 -15.47
CA TYR A 488 1.99 2.66 -14.36
C TYR A 488 1.59 1.24 -14.82
N GLU A 489 0.86 1.10 -15.93
CA GLU A 489 0.57 -0.22 -16.51
C GLU A 489 1.83 -0.98 -16.92
N GLU A 490 2.81 -0.29 -17.52
CA GLU A 490 4.08 -0.88 -17.96
C GLU A 490 4.88 -1.44 -16.78
N LEU A 491 4.94 -0.72 -15.65
CA LEU A 491 5.54 -1.21 -14.41
C LEU A 491 4.87 -2.52 -13.92
N GLN A 492 3.53 -2.56 -13.85
CA GLN A 492 2.84 -3.75 -13.33
C GLN A 492 3.06 -4.97 -14.23
N LYS A 493 3.07 -4.80 -15.55
CA LYS A 493 3.35 -5.86 -16.53
C LYS A 493 4.79 -6.37 -16.40
N GLY A 494 5.77 -5.47 -16.33
CA GLY A 494 7.18 -5.84 -16.22
C GLY A 494 7.51 -6.58 -14.91
N ARG A 495 6.90 -6.17 -13.78
CA ARG A 495 7.02 -6.89 -12.51
C ARG A 495 6.39 -8.28 -12.54
N GLN A 496 5.22 -8.41 -13.18
CA GLN A 496 4.57 -9.70 -13.37
C GLN A 496 5.42 -10.65 -14.23
N GLU A 497 6.05 -10.15 -15.30
CA GLU A 497 6.94 -10.95 -16.15
C GLU A 497 8.27 -11.30 -15.47
N LEU A 498 8.84 -10.38 -14.68
CA LEU A 498 10.03 -10.65 -13.86
C LEU A 498 9.76 -11.75 -12.81
N TYR A 499 8.54 -11.82 -12.26
CA TYR A 499 8.11 -12.91 -11.39
C TYR A 499 7.81 -14.22 -12.16
N ARG A 500 7.19 -14.12 -13.34
CA ARG A 500 6.89 -15.29 -14.19
C ARG A 500 8.15 -16.01 -14.63
N THR A 501 9.16 -15.25 -15.08
CA THR A 501 10.44 -15.77 -15.57
C THR A 501 11.30 -16.38 -14.47
N SER A 502 11.35 -15.78 -13.27
CA SER A 502 12.11 -16.33 -12.14
C SER A 502 11.51 -17.62 -11.57
N ARG A 503 10.21 -17.85 -11.75
CA ARG A 503 9.58 -19.14 -11.39
C ARG A 503 9.89 -20.25 -12.41
N GLN A 504 10.44 -19.91 -13.57
CA GLN A 504 10.78 -20.85 -14.64
C GLN A 504 12.29 -21.11 -14.78
N LYS A 505 13.15 -20.26 -14.19
CA LYS A 505 14.61 -20.37 -14.22
C LYS A 505 15.21 -19.78 -12.94
N GLU A 506 16.25 -20.42 -12.41
CA GLU A 506 17.13 -19.84 -11.37
C GLU A 506 17.94 -18.68 -11.98
N ASN A 507 17.31 -17.50 -12.02
CA ASN A 507 17.77 -16.39 -12.85
C ASN A 507 18.24 -15.20 -12.01
N THR A 508 19.48 -14.78 -12.21
CA THR A 508 20.09 -13.59 -11.59
C THR A 508 19.34 -12.31 -11.92
N SER A 509 18.50 -12.29 -12.97
CA SER A 509 17.74 -11.11 -13.41
C SER A 509 16.83 -10.48 -12.35
N GLN A 510 16.46 -11.20 -11.27
CA GLN A 510 15.70 -10.61 -10.16
C GLN A 510 16.52 -9.71 -9.23
N PHE A 511 17.84 -9.69 -9.37
CA PHE A 511 18.76 -9.08 -8.42
C PHE A 511 19.49 -7.86 -8.98
N ILE A 512 20.14 -7.17 -8.04
CA ILE A 512 21.01 -6.02 -8.17
C ILE A 512 22.24 -6.32 -7.28
N ILE A 513 23.43 -6.26 -7.86
CA ILE A 513 24.70 -6.70 -7.27
C ILE A 513 25.76 -5.61 -7.50
N LEU A 514 26.66 -5.35 -6.55
CA LEU A 514 27.85 -4.52 -6.83
C LEU A 514 28.85 -5.28 -7.71
N SER A 515 29.57 -4.56 -8.56
CA SER A 515 30.56 -5.16 -9.46
C SER A 515 31.55 -4.09 -9.91
N GLU A 516 32.85 -4.42 -9.88
CA GLU A 516 33.92 -3.54 -10.33
C GLU A 516 33.96 -3.39 -11.84
N GLU A 517 33.55 -4.45 -12.54
CA GLU A 517 33.53 -4.53 -14.01
C GLU A 517 32.30 -3.82 -14.61
N ALA A 518 31.39 -3.31 -13.78
CA ALA A 518 30.22 -2.57 -14.20
C ALA A 518 30.54 -1.10 -14.45
N THR A 519 30.06 -0.56 -15.57
CA THR A 519 30.11 0.89 -15.82
C THR A 519 28.76 1.55 -15.50
N CYS A 520 28.76 2.86 -15.26
CA CYS A 520 27.52 3.62 -15.09
C CYS A 520 26.62 3.60 -16.35
N ALA A 521 27.22 3.35 -17.53
CA ALA A 521 26.50 3.14 -18.79
C ALA A 521 25.79 1.76 -18.86
N ASP A 522 26.26 0.75 -18.11
CA ASP A 522 25.57 -0.53 -17.98
C ASP A 522 24.36 -0.45 -17.05
N PHE A 523 24.46 0.40 -16.02
CA PHE A 523 23.39 0.65 -15.08
C PHE A 523 22.28 1.56 -15.65
N GLY A 524 22.65 2.67 -16.31
CA GLY A 524 21.73 3.74 -16.74
C GLY A 524 20.90 3.47 -18.02
N ARG A 525 20.89 2.24 -18.54
CA ARG A 525 20.18 1.89 -19.77
C ARG A 525 18.67 2.16 -19.63
N ASN A 526 18.11 3.02 -20.47
CA ASN A 526 16.67 3.37 -20.58
C ASN A 526 16.03 4.07 -19.35
N THR A 527 16.79 4.54 -18.35
CA THR A 527 16.22 5.17 -17.13
C THR A 527 16.10 6.69 -17.20
N ALA A 528 16.76 7.37 -18.13
CA ALA A 528 16.81 8.84 -18.22
C ALA A 528 15.41 9.49 -18.29
N ASP A 529 14.50 8.95 -19.12
CA ASP A 529 13.14 9.46 -19.29
C ASP A 529 12.23 9.19 -18.08
N LEU A 530 12.59 8.25 -17.19
CA LEU A 530 11.95 8.09 -15.89
C LEU A 530 12.41 9.19 -14.93
N PHE A 531 13.73 9.38 -14.79
CA PHE A 531 14.29 10.43 -13.93
C PHE A 531 13.82 11.84 -14.32
N ALA A 532 13.80 12.16 -15.62
CA ALA A 532 13.31 13.44 -16.12
C ALA A 532 11.84 13.66 -15.76
N PHE A 533 10.95 12.72 -16.11
CA PHE A 533 9.51 12.81 -15.82
C PHE A 533 9.23 12.87 -14.32
N ALA A 534 9.91 12.05 -13.52
CA ALA A 534 9.80 12.07 -12.07
C ALA A 534 10.18 13.47 -11.55
N LYS A 535 11.34 14.01 -11.94
CA LYS A 535 11.75 15.38 -11.53
C LYS A 535 10.80 16.49 -11.98
N THR A 536 10.16 16.38 -13.15
CA THR A 536 9.19 17.38 -13.64
C THR A 536 7.89 17.40 -12.84
N TYR A 537 7.39 16.26 -12.38
CA TYR A 537 6.04 16.15 -11.79
C TYR A 537 6.02 15.76 -10.29
N ARG A 538 7.17 15.38 -9.72
CA ARG A 538 7.36 15.05 -8.29
C ARG A 538 6.83 16.18 -7.40
N PRO A 539 6.03 15.87 -6.36
CA PRO A 539 5.53 16.89 -5.46
C PRO A 539 6.65 17.57 -4.65
N ALA A 540 6.39 18.80 -4.22
CA ALA A 540 7.20 19.45 -3.19
C ALA A 540 7.02 18.68 -1.86
N TYR A 541 8.09 18.04 -1.41
CA TYR A 541 8.15 17.40 -0.09
C TYR A 541 8.53 18.42 0.99
N PRO A 542 8.16 18.17 2.26
CA PRO A 542 8.87 18.81 3.38
C PRO A 542 10.34 18.37 3.39
N GLU A 543 11.20 19.11 4.09
CA GLU A 543 12.53 18.60 4.44
C GLU A 543 12.39 17.41 5.38
N PHE A 544 12.87 16.23 4.96
CA PHE A 544 12.86 15.04 5.80
C PHE A 544 14.12 14.99 6.66
N SER A 545 13.95 14.91 7.97
CA SER A 545 15.08 14.52 8.83
C SER A 545 15.37 13.03 8.62
N LEU A 546 16.63 12.69 8.37
CA LEU A 546 17.14 11.31 8.38
C LEU A 546 17.60 10.88 9.79
N SER A 547 17.27 11.67 10.81
CA SER A 547 17.53 11.33 12.21
C SER A 547 16.72 10.10 12.67
N PRO A 548 17.10 9.47 13.80
CA PRO A 548 16.37 8.33 14.34
C PRO A 548 14.92 8.66 14.71
N LEU A 549 13.98 7.84 14.23
CA LEU A 549 12.57 7.93 14.60
C LEU A 549 12.32 7.16 15.91
N SER A 550 12.02 7.89 16.98
CA SER A 550 11.54 7.32 18.25
C SER A 550 10.07 6.87 18.15
N PHE A 551 9.75 5.70 18.70
CA PHE A 551 8.40 5.12 18.71
C PHE A 551 7.59 5.59 19.93
N ASP A 552 7.42 6.90 20.07
CA ASP A 552 6.68 7.48 21.19
C ASP A 552 5.16 7.42 20.94
N LEU A 553 4.59 6.27 21.29
CA LEU A 553 3.15 6.03 21.39
C LEU A 553 2.57 6.73 22.63
N ASP A 554 1.31 7.17 22.53
CA ASP A 554 0.58 7.69 23.70
C ASP A 554 0.53 6.64 24.83
N PRO A 555 0.77 7.02 26.11
CA PRO A 555 0.76 6.07 27.22
C PRO A 555 -0.54 5.26 27.36
N SER A 556 -1.70 5.86 27.08
CA SER A 556 -2.98 5.16 27.11
C SER A 556 -3.09 4.11 26.01
N LEU A 557 -2.52 4.36 24.83
CA LEU A 557 -2.46 3.40 23.72
C LEU A 557 -1.51 2.24 24.05
N ILE A 558 -0.39 2.50 24.74
CA ILE A 558 0.52 1.46 25.24
C ILE A 558 -0.21 0.59 26.28
N ASP A 559 -0.94 1.19 27.21
CA ASP A 559 -1.67 0.48 28.26
C ASP A 559 -2.86 -0.33 27.72
N ASP A 560 -3.62 0.21 26.76
CA ASP A 560 -4.70 -0.51 26.07
C ASP A 560 -4.16 -1.69 25.23
N LEU A 561 -3.07 -1.50 24.48
CA LEU A 561 -2.43 -2.58 23.72
C LEU A 561 -1.86 -3.64 24.68
N ARG A 562 -1.24 -3.24 25.79
CA ARG A 562 -0.78 -4.16 26.85
C ARG A 562 -1.95 -4.98 27.42
N MET A 563 -3.07 -4.32 27.72
CA MET A 563 -4.27 -4.97 28.24
C MET A 563 -4.91 -5.91 27.21
N ASP A 564 -4.97 -5.53 25.93
CA ASP A 564 -5.48 -6.38 24.85
C ASP A 564 -4.65 -7.65 24.66
N LEU A 565 -3.32 -7.51 24.65
CA LEU A 565 -2.38 -8.62 24.50
C LEU A 565 -2.42 -9.55 25.70
N LYS A 566 -2.42 -9.02 26.94
CA LYS A 566 -2.56 -9.82 28.17
C LYS A 566 -3.88 -10.59 28.23
N HIS A 567 -4.96 -10.03 27.68
CA HIS A 567 -6.26 -10.72 27.55
C HIS A 567 -6.39 -11.59 26.29
N GLN A 568 -5.33 -11.72 25.47
CA GLN A 568 -5.31 -12.51 24.22
C GLN A 568 -6.41 -12.12 23.23
N LYS A 569 -6.73 -10.82 23.10
CA LYS A 569 -7.76 -10.36 22.15
C LYS A 569 -7.40 -10.69 20.69
N TYR A 570 -6.11 -10.77 20.36
CA TYR A 570 -5.63 -11.18 19.04
C TYR A 570 -6.16 -12.55 18.58
N VAL A 571 -6.38 -13.50 19.51
CA VAL A 571 -7.04 -14.79 19.22
C VAL A 571 -8.57 -14.61 19.19
N LYS A 572 -9.13 -13.97 20.21
CA LYS A 572 -10.60 -13.88 20.44
C LYS A 572 -11.34 -13.07 19.38
N GLU A 573 -10.66 -12.07 18.81
CA GLU A 573 -11.17 -11.17 17.76
C GLU A 573 -10.52 -11.45 16.39
N SER A 574 -9.65 -12.47 16.28
CA SER A 574 -8.97 -12.87 15.03
C SER A 574 -8.18 -11.74 14.33
N TRP A 575 -7.25 -11.08 15.05
CA TRP A 575 -6.47 -9.95 14.51
C TRP A 575 -5.48 -10.33 13.40
N PHE A 576 -5.13 -11.61 13.26
CA PHE A 576 -4.15 -12.08 12.28
C PHE A 576 -4.78 -12.19 10.88
N VAL A 577 -4.70 -11.09 10.11
CA VAL A 577 -5.27 -11.00 8.76
C VAL A 577 -4.28 -11.62 7.76
N SER A 578 -4.76 -12.58 6.96
CA SER A 578 -3.95 -13.26 5.93
C SER A 578 -4.62 -13.24 4.56
N ALA A 579 -3.83 -13.17 3.49
CA ALA A 579 -4.32 -13.04 2.11
C ALA A 579 -3.42 -13.75 1.08
N PRO A 580 -3.94 -14.14 -0.10
CA PRO A 580 -3.16 -14.71 -1.20
C PRO A 580 -2.36 -13.62 -1.95
N LEU A 581 -1.37 -13.02 -1.26
CA LEU A 581 -0.55 -11.92 -1.77
C LEU A 581 0.92 -12.36 -1.96
N HIS A 582 1.61 -11.77 -2.93
CA HIS A 582 3.02 -12.02 -3.26
C HIS A 582 3.74 -10.68 -3.44
N ALA A 583 5.07 -10.63 -3.34
CA ALA A 583 5.85 -9.39 -3.44
C ALA A 583 5.52 -8.55 -4.69
N HIS A 584 5.49 -9.17 -5.88
CA HIS A 584 5.17 -8.49 -7.14
C HIS A 584 3.69 -8.02 -7.26
N HIS A 585 2.81 -8.46 -6.36
CA HIS A 585 1.43 -7.95 -6.27
C HIS A 585 1.34 -6.65 -5.43
N ILE A 586 2.36 -6.32 -4.62
CA ILE A 586 2.37 -5.09 -3.81
C ILE A 586 2.35 -3.88 -4.75
N ARG A 587 1.50 -2.89 -4.48
CA ARG A 587 1.31 -1.69 -5.30
C ARG A 587 1.32 -0.40 -4.50
N MET A 588 1.13 -0.48 -3.17
CA MET A 588 1.17 0.66 -2.27
C MET A 588 1.56 0.25 -0.85
N SER A 589 1.97 1.22 -0.04
CA SER A 589 2.01 1.14 1.42
C SER A 589 1.40 2.39 2.05
N HIS A 590 0.84 2.24 3.25
CA HIS A 590 0.36 3.36 4.06
C HIS A 590 1.52 4.19 4.64
N PHE A 591 2.71 3.60 4.77
CA PHE A 591 3.85 4.16 5.50
C PHE A 591 4.92 4.81 4.60
N VAL A 592 4.57 5.21 3.37
CA VAL A 592 5.50 5.89 2.44
C VAL A 592 4.75 6.71 1.38
N CYS A 593 5.43 7.68 0.75
CA CYS A 593 4.93 8.33 -0.46
C CYS A 593 4.82 7.33 -1.62
N ASN A 594 3.60 6.95 -1.98
CA ASN A 594 3.34 5.96 -3.03
C ASN A 594 3.72 6.45 -4.44
N ASP A 595 3.71 7.76 -4.68
CA ASP A 595 4.28 8.35 -5.90
C ASP A 595 5.77 8.02 -6.04
N LEU A 596 6.52 8.15 -4.95
CA LEU A 596 7.95 7.89 -4.93
C LEU A 596 8.28 6.39 -4.93
N LEU A 597 7.45 5.59 -4.26
CA LEU A 597 7.51 4.12 -4.31
C LEU A 597 7.37 3.62 -5.75
N TYR A 598 6.39 4.16 -6.47
CA TYR A 598 6.20 3.92 -7.90
C TYR A 598 7.45 4.29 -8.72
N ASP A 599 7.99 5.51 -8.58
CA ASP A 599 9.13 5.96 -9.39
C ASP A 599 10.37 5.08 -9.14
N VAL A 600 10.69 4.76 -7.88
CA VAL A 600 11.83 3.91 -7.50
C VAL A 600 11.66 2.46 -7.98
N MET A 601 10.46 1.89 -7.86
CA MET A 601 10.16 0.54 -8.38
C MET A 601 10.31 0.47 -9.90
N HIS A 602 9.93 1.53 -10.63
CA HIS A 602 10.09 1.57 -12.09
C HIS A 602 11.56 1.71 -12.49
N ILE A 603 12.34 2.55 -11.81
CA ILE A 603 13.78 2.69 -12.07
C ILE A 603 14.48 1.33 -11.85
N ARG A 604 14.32 0.69 -10.69
CA ARG A 604 14.96 -0.61 -10.36
C ARG A 604 14.53 -1.76 -11.27
N LEU A 605 13.32 -1.69 -11.86
CA LEU A 605 12.89 -2.66 -12.87
C LEU A 605 13.72 -2.56 -14.16
N LEU A 606 14.08 -1.34 -14.60
CA LEU A 606 14.77 -1.10 -15.88
C LEU A 606 16.31 -1.03 -15.78
N CYS A 607 16.87 -0.70 -14.61
CA CYS A 607 18.32 -0.62 -14.37
C CYS A 607 19.10 -1.89 -14.77
N GLY A 608 20.43 -1.77 -14.91
CA GLY A 608 21.36 -2.91 -15.01
C GLY A 608 21.29 -3.87 -13.81
N GLN A 609 21.71 -5.14 -14.00
CA GLN A 609 21.80 -6.14 -12.91
C GLN A 609 23.02 -5.91 -12.00
N ARG A 610 24.03 -5.24 -12.54
CA ARG A 610 25.25 -4.87 -11.84
C ARG A 610 25.25 -3.36 -11.60
N ILE A 611 25.72 -2.94 -10.42
CA ILE A 611 25.90 -1.54 -10.02
C ILE A 611 27.40 -1.26 -9.86
N PRO A 612 27.90 -0.13 -10.43
CA PRO A 612 29.26 0.33 -10.21
C PRO A 612 29.44 0.86 -8.78
N VAL A 613 30.60 0.57 -8.19
CA VAL A 613 31.06 1.15 -6.90
C VAL A 613 31.37 2.64 -7.11
N VAL A 614 30.51 3.54 -6.61
CA VAL A 614 30.65 5.02 -6.82
C VAL A 614 30.60 5.83 -5.53
N THR A 615 30.16 5.26 -4.39
CA THR A 615 30.08 5.93 -3.09
C THR A 615 31.04 5.34 -2.04
N GLN A 616 31.31 6.09 -0.97
CA GLN A 616 32.05 5.57 0.20
C GLN A 616 31.31 4.39 0.86
N MET A 617 29.98 4.33 0.74
CA MET A 617 29.16 3.26 1.31
C MET A 617 29.22 1.97 0.47
N ASP A 618 29.31 2.08 -0.86
CA ASP A 618 29.51 0.93 -1.75
C ASP A 618 30.84 0.23 -1.47
N VAL A 619 31.89 0.99 -1.14
CA VAL A 619 33.21 0.46 -0.74
C VAL A 619 33.09 -0.51 0.44
N PHE A 620 32.42 -0.12 1.53
CA PHE A 620 32.22 -1.03 2.68
C PHE A 620 31.34 -2.24 2.35
N LEU A 621 30.41 -2.11 1.41
CA LEU A 621 29.53 -3.21 1.01
C LEU A 621 30.23 -4.22 0.09
N HIS A 622 31.13 -3.73 -0.78
CA HIS A 622 31.92 -4.55 -1.69
C HIS A 622 33.11 -5.20 -0.98
N ASP A 623 34.05 -4.39 -0.49
CA ASP A 623 35.34 -4.87 0.03
C ASP A 623 35.20 -5.48 1.43
N GLY A 624 34.22 -4.96 2.21
CA GLY A 624 33.89 -5.47 3.53
C GLY A 624 33.29 -6.88 3.53
N ALA A 625 32.98 -7.49 2.37
CA ALA A 625 32.47 -8.86 2.33
C ALA A 625 33.42 -9.89 2.99
N CYS A 626 34.73 -9.64 2.95
CA CYS A 626 35.77 -10.61 3.33
C CYS A 626 36.43 -10.36 4.69
N GLY A 627 36.32 -9.14 5.22
CA GLY A 627 37.42 -8.55 6.01
C GLY A 627 37.65 -9.07 7.42
N GLU A 628 36.71 -9.84 7.99
CA GLU A 628 36.76 -10.25 9.40
C GLU A 628 36.92 -11.76 9.59
N ALA A 629 36.92 -12.53 8.50
CA ALA A 629 37.14 -13.99 8.51
C ALA A 629 38.60 -14.40 8.81
N MET A 630 39.51 -13.45 8.99
CA MET A 630 40.91 -13.66 9.35
C MET A 630 41.33 -12.68 10.45
N SER A 631 42.32 -13.08 11.26
CA SER A 631 42.80 -12.34 12.43
C SER A 631 43.67 -11.09 12.12
N ASP A 632 43.58 -10.54 10.90
CA ASP A 632 44.40 -9.42 10.46
C ASP A 632 43.71 -8.07 10.71
N ILE A 633 44.21 -7.32 11.69
CA ILE A 633 43.77 -5.97 12.06
C ILE A 633 43.95 -4.93 10.92
N ASN A 634 44.64 -5.29 9.83
CA ASN A 634 44.89 -4.41 8.68
C ASN A 634 43.81 -4.49 7.58
N ILE A 635 42.81 -5.37 7.69
CA ILE A 635 41.71 -5.48 6.70
C ILE A 635 40.52 -4.61 7.14
N LEU A 636 39.75 -4.08 6.18
CA LEU A 636 38.57 -3.26 6.45
C LEU A 636 37.47 -4.06 7.18
N PRO A 637 36.77 -3.44 8.16
CA PRO A 637 35.64 -4.08 8.84
C PRO A 637 34.47 -4.27 7.86
N ASN A 638 33.65 -5.30 8.06
CA ASN A 638 32.51 -5.54 7.18
C ASN A 638 31.45 -4.43 7.34
N SER A 639 30.71 -4.12 6.27
CA SER A 639 29.69 -3.06 6.27
C SER A 639 28.70 -3.17 7.43
N CYS A 640 28.25 -4.37 7.79
CA CYS A 640 27.33 -4.57 8.90
C CYS A 640 27.97 -4.36 10.28
N THR A 641 29.29 -4.57 10.42
CA THR A 641 30.03 -4.22 11.65
C THR A 641 30.16 -2.70 11.76
N VAL A 642 30.36 -1.98 10.65
CA VAL A 642 30.35 -0.50 10.62
C VAL A 642 28.95 0.05 10.92
N ASP A 643 27.90 -0.52 10.31
CA ASP A 643 26.50 -0.19 10.59
C ASP A 643 26.17 -0.38 12.08
N LEU A 644 26.59 -1.52 12.67
CA LEU A 644 26.38 -1.81 14.08
C LEU A 644 27.26 -0.95 15.01
N ALA A 645 28.44 -0.53 14.58
CA ALA A 645 29.28 0.41 15.32
C ALA A 645 28.65 1.81 15.40
N LEU A 646 28.01 2.30 14.33
CA LEU A 646 27.21 3.53 14.37
C LEU A 646 26.00 3.40 15.32
N VAL A 647 25.25 2.31 15.21
CA VAL A 647 24.17 1.97 16.17
C VAL A 647 24.70 1.94 17.61
N ALA A 648 25.88 1.34 17.82
CA ALA A 648 26.46 1.23 19.15
C ALA A 648 26.90 2.59 19.71
N LYS A 649 27.56 3.42 18.91
CA LYS A 649 27.97 4.79 19.27
C LYS A 649 26.79 5.68 19.65
N GLN A 650 25.66 5.55 18.94
CA GLN A 650 24.51 6.43 19.11
C GLN A 650 23.51 5.97 20.19
N PHE A 651 23.31 4.65 20.36
CA PHE A 651 22.24 4.13 21.23
C PHE A 651 22.69 3.17 22.33
N LEU A 652 23.83 2.51 22.21
CA LEU A 652 24.19 1.41 23.11
C LEU A 652 25.22 1.85 24.15
N ASP A 653 25.46 0.99 25.13
CA ASP A 653 26.58 1.14 26.07
C ASP A 653 27.29 -0.22 26.16
N ILE A 654 28.32 -0.42 25.33
CA ILE A 654 29.04 -1.70 25.26
C ILE A 654 29.64 -2.06 26.63
N LYS A 655 30.04 -1.06 27.43
CA LYS A 655 30.65 -1.25 28.77
C LYS A 655 29.67 -1.75 29.82
N ARG A 656 28.36 -1.76 29.51
CA ARG A 656 27.28 -2.27 30.36
C ARG A 656 27.04 -3.77 30.19
N TYR A 657 27.31 -4.33 29.01
CA TYR A 657 26.94 -5.71 28.67
C TYR A 657 27.91 -6.71 29.29
N LYS A 658 27.40 -7.85 29.76
CA LYS A 658 28.23 -8.96 30.29
C LYS A 658 28.29 -10.15 29.34
N SER A 659 27.38 -10.22 28.38
CA SER A 659 27.34 -11.20 27.30
C SER A 659 26.46 -10.68 26.17
N TYR A 660 26.67 -11.22 24.97
CA TYR A 660 25.83 -10.94 23.80
C TYR A 660 25.38 -12.22 23.10
N THR A 661 24.37 -12.11 22.23
CA THR A 661 24.00 -13.18 21.29
C THR A 661 23.73 -12.60 19.92
N GLU A 662 24.34 -13.20 18.89
CA GLU A 662 23.94 -12.97 17.51
C GLU A 662 22.93 -14.04 17.06
N ILE A 663 21.84 -13.61 16.43
CA ILE A 663 20.83 -14.46 15.80
C ILE A 663 20.75 -14.06 14.32
N THR A 664 21.27 -14.87 13.40
CA THR A 664 21.45 -14.47 12.00
C THR A 664 20.86 -15.47 11.00
N SER A 665 20.42 -14.97 9.85
CA SER A 665 20.01 -15.78 8.69
C SER A 665 20.70 -15.33 7.41
N ASN A 666 21.69 -14.45 7.53
CA ASN A 666 22.39 -13.82 6.42
C ASN A 666 23.49 -14.76 5.86
N PRO A 667 23.37 -15.25 4.61
CA PRO A 667 24.30 -16.22 4.03
C PRO A 667 25.68 -15.63 3.69
N SER A 668 25.86 -14.30 3.79
CA SER A 668 27.18 -13.66 3.66
C SER A 668 28.08 -13.84 4.88
N GLN A 669 27.59 -14.47 5.96
CA GLN A 669 28.41 -14.87 7.12
C GLN A 669 29.26 -13.74 7.73
N GLN A 670 28.68 -12.54 7.83
CA GLN A 670 29.37 -11.32 8.27
C GLN A 670 29.51 -11.18 9.81
N PHE A 671 28.63 -11.80 10.59
CA PHE A 671 28.72 -11.87 12.06
C PHE A 671 29.08 -10.55 12.81
N PRO A 672 28.38 -9.43 12.53
CA PRO A 672 28.82 -8.11 12.99
C PRO A 672 28.77 -7.90 14.51
N ALA A 673 27.88 -8.58 15.24
CA ALA A 673 27.88 -8.49 16.69
C ALA A 673 29.02 -9.32 17.30
N ILE A 674 29.41 -10.43 16.66
CA ILE A 674 30.59 -11.20 17.05
C ILE A 674 31.87 -10.36 16.86
N SER A 675 32.08 -9.79 15.65
CA SER A 675 33.25 -8.95 15.38
C SER A 675 33.34 -7.74 16.32
N LEU A 676 32.23 -7.01 16.53
CA LEU A 676 32.26 -5.83 17.39
C LEU A 676 32.49 -6.21 18.86
N MET A 677 31.76 -7.18 19.40
CA MET A 677 31.74 -7.42 20.85
C MET A 677 32.96 -8.23 21.35
N LYS A 678 33.59 -9.08 20.52
CA LYS A 678 34.85 -9.76 20.89
C LYS A 678 35.99 -8.76 21.16
N ARG A 679 36.05 -7.64 20.41
CA ARG A 679 37.07 -6.58 20.58
C ARG A 679 36.95 -5.83 21.91
N HIS A 680 35.78 -5.88 22.55
CA HIS A 680 35.54 -5.32 23.90
C HIS A 680 35.56 -6.41 24.99
N ASN A 681 36.17 -7.58 24.71
CA ASN A 681 36.31 -8.74 25.61
C ASN A 681 34.98 -9.20 26.24
N LEU A 682 33.92 -9.28 25.42
CA LEU A 682 32.63 -9.83 25.84
C LEU A 682 32.46 -11.29 25.39
N PRO A 683 31.92 -12.18 26.24
CA PRO A 683 31.57 -13.54 25.85
C PRO A 683 30.27 -13.58 25.03
N GLY A 684 30.26 -14.38 23.98
CA GLY A 684 29.17 -14.45 23.00
C GLY A 684 28.50 -15.81 22.87
N TYR A 685 27.40 -15.81 22.13
CA TYR A 685 26.71 -17.00 21.63
C TYR A 685 26.21 -16.73 20.20
N LEU A 686 26.09 -17.77 19.38
CA LEU A 686 25.58 -17.67 18.01
C LEU A 686 24.37 -18.60 17.79
N ILE A 687 23.33 -18.06 17.17
CA ILE A 687 22.22 -18.81 16.60
C ILE A 687 22.16 -18.48 15.10
N TYR A 688 22.26 -19.47 14.21
CA TYR A 688 22.31 -19.25 12.76
C TYR A 688 21.27 -20.09 12.00
N SER A 689 20.82 -19.60 10.85
CA SER A 689 19.86 -20.30 9.97
C SER A 689 20.20 -20.16 8.48
N PHE A 690 21.35 -20.72 8.09
CA PHE A 690 21.80 -20.92 6.72
C PHE A 690 22.57 -22.25 6.60
N CYS A 691 22.82 -22.71 5.37
CA CYS A 691 23.46 -24.00 5.08
C CYS A 691 24.97 -23.98 5.41
N GLN A 692 25.51 -25.14 5.83
CA GLN A 692 26.95 -25.40 6.03
C GLN A 692 27.77 -25.09 4.76
N ASN A 693 27.38 -25.69 3.65
CA ASN A 693 27.80 -25.26 2.33
C ASN A 693 26.98 -24.04 1.94
N GLY A 694 27.60 -22.86 2.07
CA GLY A 694 27.01 -21.60 1.60
C GLY A 694 26.79 -21.61 0.07
N THR A 695 25.92 -20.73 -0.40
CA THR A 695 25.97 -20.28 -1.80
C THR A 695 27.37 -19.72 -2.10
N GLY A 696 27.86 -19.86 -3.33
CA GLY A 696 29.28 -19.66 -3.72
C GLY A 696 29.89 -18.25 -3.58
N GLU A 697 29.29 -17.40 -2.76
CA GLU A 697 29.75 -16.09 -2.30
C GLU A 697 30.17 -16.13 -0.82
N SER A 698 29.94 -17.24 -0.11
CA SER A 698 30.34 -17.44 1.29
C SER A 698 31.82 -17.78 1.39
N LEU A 699 32.55 -17.05 2.24
CA LEU A 699 34.00 -17.17 2.42
C LEU A 699 34.37 -18.04 3.63
N ILE A 700 33.46 -18.18 4.59
CA ILE A 700 33.55 -19.12 5.69
C ILE A 700 32.86 -20.42 5.26
N HIS A 701 33.59 -21.53 5.36
CA HIS A 701 33.13 -22.89 5.11
C HIS A 701 33.27 -23.70 6.40
N PHE A 702 32.28 -24.54 6.72
CA PHE A 702 32.29 -25.38 7.92
C PHE A 702 31.37 -26.60 7.75
N ASP A 703 31.82 -27.77 8.20
CA ASP A 703 31.04 -28.99 8.25
C ASP A 703 30.25 -29.12 9.57
N SER A 704 30.56 -28.32 10.60
CA SER A 704 29.88 -28.40 11.91
C SER A 704 29.74 -27.07 12.64
N SER A 705 28.77 -26.98 13.56
CA SER A 705 28.62 -25.80 14.44
C SER A 705 29.80 -25.59 15.38
N TYR A 706 30.53 -26.66 15.71
CA TYR A 706 31.79 -26.60 16.47
C TYR A 706 32.91 -25.97 15.65
N GLU A 707 33.06 -26.36 14.39
CA GLU A 707 34.04 -25.76 13.48
C GLU A 707 33.73 -24.28 13.20
N LEU A 708 32.46 -23.94 12.97
CA LEU A 708 32.04 -22.54 12.89
C LEU A 708 32.38 -21.78 14.18
N GLN A 709 32.17 -22.38 15.37
CA GLN A 709 32.56 -21.76 16.64
C GLN A 709 34.08 -21.51 16.69
N VAL A 710 34.92 -22.48 16.30
CA VAL A 710 36.39 -22.34 16.28
C VAL A 710 36.85 -21.27 15.30
N ILE A 711 36.25 -21.19 14.10
CA ILE A 711 36.56 -20.13 13.11
C ILE A 711 36.22 -18.76 13.70
N LEU A 712 35.05 -18.60 14.32
CA LEU A 712 34.61 -17.33 14.89
C LEU A 712 35.34 -16.98 16.20
N ASP A 713 35.82 -17.96 16.96
CA ASP A 713 36.74 -17.76 18.08
C ASP A 713 38.12 -17.25 17.63
N SER A 714 38.49 -17.41 16.34
CA SER A 714 39.71 -16.79 15.78
C SER A 714 39.58 -15.31 15.38
N PHE A 715 38.36 -14.75 15.32
CA PHE A 715 38.13 -13.33 14.99
C PHE A 715 38.84 -12.40 16.00
N VAL A 716 39.24 -11.20 15.55
CA VAL A 716 39.97 -10.20 16.34
C VAL A 716 39.27 -9.86 17.67
N GLY A 717 39.99 -10.03 18.80
CA GLY A 717 39.55 -9.67 20.15
C GLY A 717 39.59 -10.85 21.15
N GLU A 718 39.64 -10.55 22.45
CA GLU A 718 39.79 -11.54 23.52
C GLU A 718 38.48 -12.23 23.95
N GLY A 719 37.32 -11.71 23.56
CA GLY A 719 36.02 -12.29 23.90
C GLY A 719 35.83 -13.69 23.29
N THR A 720 35.10 -14.58 23.97
CA THR A 720 34.95 -16.00 23.58
C THR A 720 33.51 -16.39 23.25
N LEU A 721 33.31 -17.19 22.22
CA LEU A 721 32.02 -17.83 21.93
C LEU A 721 31.85 -19.07 22.79
N LYS A 722 30.68 -19.19 23.43
CA LYS A 722 30.37 -20.30 24.35
C LYS A 722 29.54 -21.40 23.70
N THR A 723 28.69 -21.07 22.74
CA THR A 723 27.79 -22.02 22.07
C THR A 723 27.33 -21.48 20.72
N THR A 724 27.34 -22.35 19.72
CA THR A 724 26.85 -22.10 18.36
C THR A 724 25.74 -23.10 18.00
N LEU A 725 24.54 -22.61 17.66
CA LEU A 725 23.34 -23.42 17.39
C LEU A 725 22.78 -23.18 15.99
N GLY A 726 22.48 -24.26 15.27
CA GLY A 726 21.92 -24.22 13.91
C GLY A 726 20.43 -24.53 13.87
N PHE A 727 19.67 -23.67 13.19
CA PHE A 727 18.24 -23.84 12.89
C PHE A 727 17.99 -23.75 11.38
N ASN A 728 16.79 -24.10 10.92
CA ASN A 728 16.38 -23.89 9.53
C ASN A 728 14.91 -23.45 9.49
N TYR A 729 14.68 -22.13 9.53
CA TYR A 729 13.31 -21.59 9.66
C TYR A 729 12.40 -21.90 8.46
N ASP A 730 12.95 -22.12 7.25
CA ASP A 730 12.18 -22.55 6.09
C ASP A 730 11.76 -24.02 6.19
N GLN A 731 12.66 -24.88 6.66
CA GLN A 731 12.35 -26.29 6.89
C GLN A 731 11.27 -26.43 7.96
N LEU A 732 11.41 -25.73 9.09
CA LEU A 732 10.39 -25.71 10.14
C LEU A 732 9.04 -25.17 9.61
N LEU A 733 9.04 -24.06 8.86
CA LEU A 733 7.84 -23.49 8.26
C LEU A 733 7.15 -24.46 7.27
N SER A 734 7.91 -25.11 6.40
CA SER A 734 7.37 -26.04 5.39
C SER A 734 6.88 -27.35 6.00
N GLN A 735 7.58 -27.87 7.03
CA GLN A 735 7.16 -29.02 7.82
C GLN A 735 5.95 -28.72 8.74
N GLN A 736 5.56 -27.45 8.90
CA GLN A 736 4.53 -26.97 9.84
C GLN A 736 4.89 -27.25 11.32
N GLU A 737 6.18 -27.19 11.64
CA GLU A 737 6.70 -27.26 13.01
C GLU A 737 6.26 -26.03 13.81
N GLY A 738 5.54 -26.27 14.92
CA GLY A 738 5.07 -25.20 15.81
C GLY A 738 6.21 -24.55 16.60
N TYR A 739 5.90 -23.45 17.29
CA TYR A 739 6.90 -22.57 17.92
C TYR A 739 7.92 -23.29 18.84
N LYS A 740 7.54 -24.44 19.42
CA LYS A 740 8.39 -25.23 20.31
C LYS A 740 9.73 -25.58 19.66
N SER A 741 9.72 -25.96 18.39
CA SER A 741 10.90 -26.43 17.65
C SER A 741 11.93 -25.32 17.39
N LEU A 742 11.57 -24.04 17.57
CA LEU A 742 12.49 -22.90 17.62
C LEU A 742 13.21 -22.75 18.98
N THR A 743 12.70 -23.41 20.03
CA THR A 743 13.11 -23.22 21.43
C THR A 743 13.62 -24.48 22.12
N THR A 744 13.36 -25.68 21.58
CA THR A 744 13.76 -26.95 22.22
C THR A 744 15.27 -27.00 22.50
N GLN A 745 16.10 -26.76 21.48
CA GLN A 745 17.57 -26.75 21.65
C GLN A 745 18.05 -25.68 22.64
N LEU A 746 17.31 -24.57 22.81
CA LEU A 746 17.67 -23.50 23.74
C LEU A 746 17.40 -23.90 25.21
N GLN A 747 16.46 -24.81 25.46
CA GLN A 747 16.11 -25.28 26.82
C GLN A 747 17.22 -26.10 27.46
N ASP A 748 18.07 -26.75 26.66
CA ASP A 748 19.24 -27.52 27.10
C ASP A 748 20.49 -26.64 27.32
N THR A 749 20.37 -25.30 27.18
CA THR A 749 21.48 -24.34 27.31
C THR A 749 21.29 -23.36 28.48
N THR A 750 22.37 -22.66 28.82
CA THR A 750 22.38 -21.59 29.84
C THR A 750 21.80 -20.25 29.37
N LEU A 751 21.36 -20.14 28.11
CA LEU A 751 20.94 -18.88 27.46
C LEU A 751 19.71 -18.20 28.09
N LYS A 752 18.85 -18.96 28.77
CA LYS A 752 17.52 -18.49 29.17
C LYS A 752 17.60 -17.26 30.10
N ASN A 753 17.04 -16.14 29.64
CA ASN A 753 17.11 -14.83 30.31
C ASN A 753 18.54 -14.35 30.67
N SER A 754 19.60 -14.86 30.03
CA SER A 754 21.00 -14.66 30.46
C SER A 754 21.80 -13.61 29.67
N VAL A 755 21.20 -12.94 28.69
CA VAL A 755 21.91 -12.16 27.67
C VAL A 755 21.52 -10.68 27.69
N ASP A 756 22.50 -9.79 27.84
CA ASP A 756 22.26 -8.34 28.02
C ASP A 756 22.20 -7.56 26.69
N PHE A 757 22.72 -8.12 25.59
CA PHE A 757 22.63 -7.55 24.25
C PHE A 757 22.33 -8.62 23.20
N ILE A 758 21.33 -8.41 22.35
CA ILE A 758 21.00 -9.32 21.25
C ILE A 758 21.00 -8.56 19.92
N PHE A 759 21.63 -9.14 18.90
CA PHE A 759 21.57 -8.68 17.52
C PHE A 759 20.84 -9.72 16.65
N CYS A 760 19.79 -9.31 15.95
CA CYS A 760 19.01 -10.15 15.04
C CYS A 760 19.19 -9.70 13.59
N ASP A 761 19.87 -10.48 12.76
CA ASP A 761 19.96 -10.25 11.32
C ASP A 761 18.90 -11.04 10.56
N CYS A 762 17.77 -10.39 10.28
CA CYS A 762 16.63 -11.00 9.59
C CYS A 762 16.80 -11.08 8.06
N ARG A 763 17.90 -10.55 7.50
CA ARG A 763 18.20 -10.60 6.05
C ARG A 763 18.65 -12.00 5.61
N ARG A 764 18.55 -12.28 4.31
CA ARG A 764 18.89 -13.60 3.76
C ARG A 764 19.43 -13.57 2.32
N SER A 765 19.82 -12.42 1.80
CA SER A 765 20.56 -12.36 0.54
C SER A 765 21.67 -11.31 0.57
N SER A 766 22.84 -11.72 0.13
CA SER A 766 23.93 -10.88 -0.38
C SER A 766 23.46 -9.96 -1.51
N ASN A 767 22.56 -10.47 -2.35
CA ASN A 767 22.12 -9.87 -3.58
C ASN A 767 20.76 -9.18 -3.40
N PHE A 768 20.64 -7.92 -3.81
CA PHE A 768 19.46 -7.12 -3.49
C PHE A 768 18.37 -7.32 -4.55
N HIS A 769 17.16 -7.72 -4.13
CA HIS A 769 16.04 -7.85 -5.05
C HIS A 769 15.73 -6.52 -5.76
N ARG A 770 15.54 -6.53 -7.09
CA ARG A 770 15.01 -5.39 -7.87
C ARG A 770 13.67 -4.92 -7.33
N GLU A 771 12.79 -5.90 -7.10
CA GLU A 771 11.48 -5.74 -6.50
C GLU A 771 11.62 -5.21 -5.06
N VAL A 772 11.23 -3.95 -4.87
CA VAL A 772 11.25 -3.25 -3.57
C VAL A 772 10.36 -4.02 -2.59
N LEU A 773 10.77 -4.11 -1.32
CA LEU A 773 10.08 -4.89 -0.25
C LEU A 773 10.02 -6.41 -0.45
N SER A 774 10.60 -6.95 -1.52
CA SER A 774 10.56 -8.41 -1.79
C SER A 774 11.20 -9.22 -0.65
N GLU A 775 12.25 -8.69 -0.02
CA GLU A 775 12.88 -9.33 1.14
C GLU A 775 12.02 -9.19 2.41
N GLU A 776 11.61 -7.97 2.78
CA GLU A 776 10.70 -7.70 3.92
C GLU A 776 9.45 -8.59 3.88
N PHE A 777 8.86 -8.73 2.69
CA PHE A 777 7.66 -9.53 2.49
C PHE A 777 7.91 -11.05 2.60
N LYS A 778 9.09 -11.53 2.16
CA LYS A 778 9.46 -12.96 2.17
C LYS A 778 9.96 -13.44 3.53
N LEU A 779 10.62 -12.58 4.33
CA LEU A 779 11.34 -12.99 5.54
C LEU A 779 10.57 -12.72 6.85
N LYS A 780 9.26 -12.44 6.75
CA LYS A 780 8.35 -12.27 7.90
C LYS A 780 8.43 -13.38 8.95
N HIS A 781 8.58 -14.64 8.51
CA HIS A 781 8.72 -15.79 9.41
C HIS A 781 10.08 -15.81 10.09
N VAL A 782 11.16 -15.41 9.40
CA VAL A 782 12.50 -15.25 9.99
C VAL A 782 12.46 -14.22 11.12
N LEU A 783 11.86 -13.05 10.90
CA LEU A 783 11.69 -12.03 11.95
C LEU A 783 10.96 -12.59 13.18
N VAL A 784 9.85 -13.30 13.00
CA VAL A 784 9.11 -13.89 14.14
C VAL A 784 9.92 -15.01 14.82
N ALA A 785 10.64 -15.85 14.08
CA ALA A 785 11.49 -16.90 14.63
C ALA A 785 12.64 -16.34 15.47
N GLN A 786 13.40 -15.38 14.91
CA GLN A 786 14.50 -14.72 15.62
C GLN A 786 14.01 -13.98 16.86
N LEU A 787 12.83 -13.34 16.81
CA LEU A 787 12.23 -12.72 18.00
C LEU A 787 11.82 -13.74 19.07
N ILE A 788 11.22 -14.89 18.71
CA ILE A 788 10.89 -15.95 19.69
C ILE A 788 12.15 -16.40 20.46
N GLN A 789 13.29 -16.49 19.77
CA GLN A 789 14.57 -16.86 20.37
C GLN A 789 15.19 -15.70 21.16
N ALA A 790 15.15 -14.47 20.65
CA ALA A 790 15.61 -13.28 21.38
C ALA A 790 14.89 -13.14 22.73
N PHE A 791 13.55 -13.22 22.75
CA PHE A 791 12.76 -13.20 23.99
C PHE A 791 12.91 -14.46 24.88
N PHE A 792 13.61 -15.50 24.41
CA PHE A 792 14.05 -16.61 25.26
C PHE A 792 15.37 -16.27 25.97
N CYS A 793 16.30 -15.60 25.27
CA CYS A 793 17.65 -15.31 25.77
C CYS A 793 17.77 -13.99 26.57
N LEU A 794 16.94 -12.99 26.28
CA LEU A 794 17.11 -11.61 26.74
C LEU A 794 16.91 -11.44 28.26
N SER A 795 17.89 -10.79 28.91
CA SER A 795 17.87 -10.48 30.34
C SER A 795 17.06 -9.22 30.68
N PRO A 796 16.58 -9.05 31.93
CA PRO A 796 15.96 -7.81 32.38
C PRO A 796 16.91 -6.61 32.24
N GLY A 797 16.46 -5.58 31.53
CA GLY A 797 17.26 -4.42 31.18
C GLY A 797 18.19 -4.63 29.98
N GLY A 798 18.14 -5.78 29.29
CA GLY A 798 18.89 -6.02 28.06
C GLY A 798 18.41 -5.17 26.88
N ASP A 799 19.28 -4.99 25.88
CA ASP A 799 18.98 -4.28 24.63
C ASP A 799 18.92 -5.26 23.44
N LEU A 800 18.09 -4.94 22.44
CA LEU A 800 17.87 -5.75 21.23
C LEU A 800 17.97 -4.86 19.98
N VAL A 801 18.84 -5.22 19.03
CA VAL A 801 18.95 -4.58 17.72
C VAL A 801 18.53 -5.55 16.63
N ILE A 802 17.72 -5.11 15.67
CA ILE A 802 17.19 -5.93 14.58
C ILE A 802 17.54 -5.27 13.24
N ALA A 803 18.31 -5.96 12.40
CA ALA A 803 18.58 -5.53 11.02
C ALA A 803 17.46 -6.02 10.08
N LEU A 804 16.85 -5.09 9.34
CA LEU A 804 15.75 -5.31 8.41
C LEU A 804 16.10 -4.76 7.02
N SER A 805 15.52 -5.36 5.97
CA SER A 805 15.67 -4.85 4.60
C SER A 805 14.87 -3.57 4.35
N THR A 806 13.76 -3.37 5.07
CA THR A 806 12.81 -2.26 4.91
C THR A 806 11.78 -2.30 6.04
N THR A 807 11.02 -1.20 6.25
CA THR A 807 10.02 -1.10 7.33
C THR A 807 8.69 -0.49 6.85
N ILE A 808 8.18 -0.92 5.68
CA ILE A 808 6.93 -0.35 5.14
C ILE A 808 5.82 -1.36 4.82
N THR A 809 5.93 -2.64 5.16
CA THR A 809 4.73 -3.49 5.26
C THR A 809 4.07 -3.30 6.62
N ARG A 810 2.72 -3.40 6.68
CA ARG A 810 2.02 -3.26 7.97
C ARG A 810 2.32 -4.40 8.94
N PHE A 811 2.78 -5.55 8.43
CA PHE A 811 3.26 -6.67 9.24
C PHE A 811 4.42 -6.23 10.14
N THR A 812 5.48 -5.67 9.54
CA THR A 812 6.69 -5.21 10.25
C THR A 812 6.36 -4.09 11.23
N ILE A 813 5.57 -3.09 10.81
CA ILE A 813 5.14 -2.01 11.71
C ILE A 813 4.36 -2.56 12.92
N CYS A 814 3.41 -3.47 12.71
CA CYS A 814 2.67 -4.10 13.82
C CYS A 814 3.61 -4.82 14.82
N ILE A 815 4.69 -5.44 14.36
CA ILE A 815 5.69 -6.07 15.24
C ILE A 815 6.46 -5.00 16.05
N ILE A 816 6.92 -3.92 15.42
CA ILE A 816 7.66 -2.86 16.13
C ILE A 816 6.75 -2.15 17.15
N THR A 817 5.46 -1.94 16.84
CA THR A 817 4.45 -1.47 17.80
C THR A 817 4.33 -2.40 19.02
N VAL A 818 4.42 -3.72 18.85
CA VAL A 818 4.42 -4.68 19.98
C VAL A 818 5.72 -4.62 20.79
N LEU A 819 6.88 -4.46 20.14
CA LEU A 819 8.17 -4.30 20.84
C LEU A 819 8.12 -3.07 21.78
N ARG A 820 7.50 -1.97 21.35
CA ARG A 820 7.34 -0.74 22.15
C ARG A 820 6.61 -0.93 23.49
N VAL A 821 5.81 -1.99 23.64
CA VAL A 821 5.06 -2.31 24.88
C VAL A 821 5.97 -2.87 25.99
N CYS A 822 7.10 -3.48 25.63
CA CYS A 822 7.97 -4.25 26.55
C CYS A 822 9.42 -3.73 26.65
N PHE A 823 9.85 -2.83 25.76
CA PHE A 823 11.10 -2.07 25.89
C PHE A 823 10.82 -0.64 26.35
N GLN A 824 11.73 -0.03 27.13
CA GLN A 824 11.55 1.35 27.59
C GLN A 824 11.55 2.34 26.42
N ASP A 825 12.50 2.15 25.49
CA ASP A 825 12.74 3.03 24.35
C ASP A 825 12.86 2.17 23.08
N VAL A 826 12.28 2.61 21.95
CA VAL A 826 12.38 1.90 20.65
C VAL A 826 12.59 2.93 19.54
N TYR A 827 13.57 2.68 18.67
CA TYR A 827 13.95 3.58 17.57
C TYR A 827 14.01 2.85 16.22
N LEU A 828 13.71 3.55 15.14
CA LEU A 828 14.14 3.21 13.78
C LEU A 828 15.27 4.14 13.33
N TYR A 829 16.31 3.58 12.73
CA TYR A 829 17.47 4.31 12.24
C TYR A 829 18.09 3.60 11.03
N ARG A 830 18.64 4.37 10.09
CA ARG A 830 19.54 3.87 9.04
C ARG A 830 20.91 4.53 9.23
N PRO A 831 21.95 3.77 9.61
CA PRO A 831 23.31 4.25 9.67
C PRO A 831 23.78 4.91 8.37
N GLU A 832 24.62 5.92 8.51
CA GLU A 832 25.22 6.69 7.40
C GLU A 832 26.04 5.80 6.45
N SER A 833 26.58 4.68 6.95
CA SER A 833 27.31 3.65 6.19
C SER A 833 26.44 2.77 5.28
N VAL A 834 25.12 2.77 5.45
CA VAL A 834 24.21 1.97 4.61
C VAL A 834 24.00 2.64 3.25
N PRO A 835 24.39 2.03 2.10
CA PRO A 835 24.08 2.59 0.79
C PRO A 835 22.55 2.64 0.61
N PRO A 836 21.95 3.80 0.30
CA PRO A 836 20.48 3.96 0.24
C PRO A 836 19.78 2.95 -0.69
N TRP A 837 20.40 2.55 -1.81
CA TRP A 837 19.88 1.56 -2.74
C TRP A 837 19.69 0.14 -2.16
N THR A 838 20.36 -0.17 -1.04
CA THR A 838 20.18 -1.42 -0.28
C THR A 838 18.96 -1.41 0.64
N GLN A 839 18.36 -0.24 0.90
CA GLN A 839 17.15 -0.02 1.71
C GLN A 839 17.24 -0.37 3.21
N ARG A 840 18.36 -0.97 3.66
CA ARG A 840 18.53 -1.54 5.00
C ARG A 840 18.23 -0.53 6.11
N SER A 841 17.65 -1.01 7.21
CA SER A 841 17.26 -0.21 8.38
C SER A 841 17.34 -1.04 9.65
N TYR A 842 17.55 -0.40 10.79
CA TYR A 842 17.74 -1.03 12.08
C TYR A 842 16.63 -0.63 13.05
N VAL A 843 16.07 -1.60 13.76
CA VAL A 843 15.22 -1.37 14.94
C VAL A 843 16.10 -1.48 16.18
N ILE A 844 16.14 -0.44 17.02
CA ILE A 844 16.91 -0.44 18.27
C ILE A 844 15.92 -0.41 19.43
N CYS A 845 15.84 -1.49 20.20
CA CYS A 845 14.95 -1.64 21.34
C CYS A 845 15.79 -1.68 22.63
N ARG A 846 15.53 -0.76 23.58
CA ARG A 846 16.36 -0.56 24.77
C ARG A 846 15.65 -0.91 26.07
N LYS A 847 16.42 -1.46 27.02
CA LYS A 847 16.03 -1.77 28.40
C LYS A 847 14.73 -2.60 28.44
N TYR A 848 14.84 -3.87 28.07
CA TYR A 848 13.73 -4.82 28.17
C TYR A 848 13.18 -4.89 29.60
N SER A 849 11.89 -4.59 29.77
CA SER A 849 11.18 -4.84 31.01
C SER A 849 10.68 -6.28 30.98
N GLU A 850 11.23 -7.19 31.79
CA GLU A 850 10.71 -8.56 31.83
C GLU A 850 9.29 -8.57 32.44
N GLY A 851 9.16 -8.04 33.66
CA GLY A 851 7.87 -7.79 34.32
C GLY A 851 6.84 -8.91 34.15
N ASP A 852 5.64 -8.53 33.71
CA ASP A 852 4.52 -9.45 33.46
C ASP A 852 4.53 -9.99 32.00
N ASN A 853 5.57 -9.68 31.20
CA ASN A 853 5.56 -9.64 29.73
C ASN A 853 5.63 -11.02 29.04
N SER A 854 5.33 -12.08 29.78
CA SER A 854 5.02 -13.42 29.26
C SER A 854 4.02 -13.40 28.08
N TYR A 855 3.04 -12.48 28.09
CA TYR A 855 2.06 -12.33 27.01
C TYR A 855 2.67 -11.92 25.66
N ILE A 856 3.83 -11.25 25.62
CA ILE A 856 4.57 -10.96 24.38
C ILE A 856 5.12 -12.26 23.78
N ARG A 857 5.70 -13.13 24.63
CA ARG A 857 6.18 -14.46 24.21
C ARG A 857 5.03 -15.29 23.65
N TYR A 858 3.89 -15.36 24.34
CA TYR A 858 2.71 -16.07 23.84
C TYR A 858 2.15 -15.49 22.53
N TYR A 859 2.15 -14.15 22.37
CA TYR A 859 1.72 -13.50 21.13
C TYR A 859 2.61 -13.89 19.93
N LEU A 860 3.94 -13.83 20.09
CA LEU A 860 4.88 -14.23 19.03
C LEU A 860 4.78 -15.72 18.69
N GLN A 861 4.62 -16.58 19.69
CA GLN A 861 4.41 -18.02 19.52
C GLN A 861 3.13 -18.33 18.74
N CYS A 862 2.00 -17.72 19.12
CA CYS A 862 0.74 -17.86 18.38
C CYS A 862 0.83 -17.28 16.95
N LEU A 863 1.65 -16.24 16.73
CA LEU A 863 1.87 -15.68 15.40
C LEU A 863 2.68 -16.61 14.51
N TRP A 864 3.73 -17.26 15.03
CA TRP A 864 4.47 -18.30 14.29
C TRP A 864 3.54 -19.44 13.86
N ASP A 865 2.76 -19.99 14.80
CA ASP A 865 1.82 -21.09 14.52
C ASP A 865 0.76 -20.66 13.48
N ALA A 866 0.31 -19.40 13.50
CA ALA A 866 -0.61 -18.82 12.51
C ALA A 866 0.03 -18.63 11.13
N ILE A 867 1.31 -18.27 11.05
CA ILE A 867 2.08 -18.19 9.80
C ILE A 867 2.21 -19.58 9.18
N CYS A 868 2.59 -20.60 9.98
CA CYS A 868 2.65 -22.00 9.53
C CYS A 868 1.29 -22.50 9.02
N LEU A 869 0.20 -22.22 9.74
CA LEU A 869 -1.16 -22.59 9.34
C LEU A 869 -1.57 -21.92 8.02
N HIS A 870 -1.28 -20.63 7.82
CA HIS A 870 -1.68 -19.91 6.62
C HIS A 870 -0.81 -20.22 5.39
N LYS A 871 0.49 -20.51 5.57
CA LYS A 871 1.38 -20.90 4.47
C LYS A 871 0.85 -22.12 3.71
N LYS A 872 0.33 -23.11 4.43
CA LYS A 872 -0.37 -24.30 3.90
C LYS A 872 -1.56 -23.96 2.97
N SER A 873 -2.21 -22.82 3.20
CA SER A 873 -3.35 -22.34 2.41
C SER A 873 -2.96 -21.42 1.24
N GLY A 874 -1.66 -21.21 0.99
CA GLY A 874 -1.18 -20.26 -0.02
C GLY A 874 -1.45 -18.79 0.36
N ARG A 875 -1.61 -18.49 1.65
CA ARG A 875 -1.86 -17.15 2.17
C ARG A 875 -0.68 -16.71 3.04
N GLU A 876 -0.32 -15.44 2.93
CA GLU A 876 0.67 -14.79 3.80
C GLU A 876 -0.07 -13.99 4.87
N VAL A 877 0.45 -13.97 6.11
CA VAL A 877 -0.03 -13.04 7.14
C VAL A 877 0.44 -11.63 6.78
N LEU A 878 -0.48 -10.67 6.74
CA LEU A 878 -0.22 -9.29 6.31
C LEU A 878 -0.30 -8.31 7.47
N GLN A 879 -1.16 -8.56 8.46
CA GLN A 879 -1.43 -7.64 9.57
C GLN A 879 -1.63 -8.44 10.86
N THR A 880 -1.10 -7.95 11.98
CA THR A 880 -1.10 -8.68 13.25
C THR A 880 -1.70 -7.91 14.44
N LEU A 881 -1.89 -6.59 14.29
CA LEU A 881 -2.67 -5.73 15.20
C LEU A 881 -3.93 -5.15 14.53
N ARG A 882 -4.84 -4.59 15.31
CA ARG A 882 -5.95 -3.75 14.81
C ARG A 882 -5.42 -2.40 14.30
N PRO A 883 -6.03 -1.78 13.27
CA PRO A 883 -5.61 -0.49 12.73
C PRO A 883 -5.36 0.59 13.78
N ALA A 884 -6.27 0.76 14.73
CA ALA A 884 -6.16 1.73 15.82
C ALA A 884 -4.82 1.69 16.58
N HIS A 885 -4.21 0.50 16.72
CA HIS A 885 -2.95 0.32 17.44
C HIS A 885 -1.70 0.71 16.63
N PHE A 886 -1.70 0.52 15.30
CA PHE A 886 -0.52 0.80 14.46
C PHE A 886 -0.57 2.16 13.75
N THR A 887 -1.76 2.77 13.56
CA THR A 887 -1.86 4.01 12.77
C THR A 887 -1.42 5.28 13.51
N HIS A 888 -1.17 5.23 14.82
CA HIS A 888 -0.76 6.40 15.61
C HIS A 888 0.53 7.04 15.06
N LEU A 889 1.52 6.22 14.70
CA LEU A 889 2.80 6.66 14.15
C LEU A 889 2.79 6.76 12.61
N SER A 890 1.64 6.55 11.93
CA SER A 890 1.57 6.50 10.47
C SER A 890 2.22 7.70 9.79
N ARG A 891 2.01 8.91 10.32
CA ARG A 891 2.61 10.13 9.75
C ARG A 891 4.14 10.15 9.87
N GLN A 892 4.68 9.87 11.05
CA GLN A 892 6.13 9.89 11.28
C GLN A 892 6.84 8.77 10.50
N LEU A 893 6.22 7.59 10.43
CA LEU A 893 6.68 6.48 9.60
C LEU A 893 6.67 6.84 8.11
N TRP A 894 5.63 7.53 7.64
CA TRP A 894 5.53 8.04 6.28
C TRP A 894 6.64 9.05 5.97
N GLU A 895 6.95 9.96 6.89
CA GLU A 895 8.02 10.95 6.71
C GLU A 895 9.41 10.30 6.71
N PHE A 896 9.71 9.45 7.70
CA PHE A 896 10.97 8.71 7.80
C PHE A 896 11.24 7.88 6.55
N ASN A 897 10.30 7.00 6.18
CA ASN A 897 10.48 6.13 5.01
C ASN A 897 10.44 6.89 3.68
N THR A 898 9.73 8.01 3.57
CA THR A 898 9.81 8.86 2.36
C THR A 898 11.16 9.57 2.27
N GLY A 899 11.77 9.95 3.41
CA GLY A 899 13.15 10.43 3.46
C GLY A 899 14.16 9.37 3.02
N LEU A 900 14.06 8.15 3.53
CA LEU A 900 14.89 7.02 3.09
C LEU A 900 14.73 6.74 1.59
N LEU A 901 13.49 6.75 1.10
CA LEU A 901 13.19 6.47 -0.31
C LEU A 901 13.56 7.63 -1.26
N LEU A 902 13.56 8.88 -0.76
CA LEU A 902 14.13 10.04 -1.44
C LEU A 902 15.65 9.89 -1.58
N SER A 903 16.34 9.49 -0.51
CA SER A 903 17.77 9.18 -0.53
C SER A 903 18.05 8.11 -1.58
N HIS A 904 17.33 6.98 -1.55
CA HIS A 904 17.41 5.90 -2.54
C HIS A 904 17.15 6.36 -3.99
N PHE A 905 16.14 7.20 -4.25
CA PHE A 905 15.91 7.75 -5.59
C PHE A 905 17.09 8.58 -6.10
N ASN A 906 17.68 9.42 -5.24
CA ASN A 906 18.82 10.25 -5.60
C ASN A 906 20.08 9.39 -5.80
N ASP A 907 20.28 8.39 -4.96
CA ASP A 907 21.39 7.43 -4.96
C ASP A 907 21.44 6.61 -6.26
N LEU A 908 20.29 6.08 -6.72
CA LEU A 908 20.18 5.46 -8.04
C LEU A 908 20.57 6.43 -9.16
N GLU A 909 20.29 7.73 -9.04
CA GLU A 909 20.72 8.71 -10.05
C GLU A 909 22.25 8.89 -10.08
N ILE A 910 22.92 8.84 -8.92
CA ILE A 910 24.38 8.89 -8.81
C ILE A 910 25.01 7.74 -9.59
N HIS A 911 24.53 6.50 -9.41
CA HIS A 911 25.00 5.33 -10.18
C HIS A 911 24.72 5.43 -11.70
N THR A 912 23.84 6.32 -12.17
CA THR A 912 23.68 6.57 -13.63
C THR A 912 24.69 7.56 -14.21
N LYS A 913 25.44 8.31 -13.39
CA LYS A 913 26.14 9.55 -13.83
C LYS A 913 27.55 9.76 -13.30
N SER A 914 27.90 9.20 -12.15
CA SER A 914 29.25 9.34 -11.57
C SER A 914 30.30 8.54 -12.34
N GLU A 915 31.56 8.69 -11.96
CA GLU A 915 32.64 7.75 -12.34
C GLU A 915 32.84 6.71 -11.21
N PRO A 916 33.25 5.47 -11.51
CA PRO A 916 33.60 4.47 -10.49
C PRO A 916 34.78 4.89 -9.60
N VAL A 917 34.87 4.31 -8.40
CA VAL A 917 35.96 4.58 -7.45
C VAL A 917 37.28 3.93 -7.88
N VAL A 918 38.24 4.74 -8.35
CA VAL A 918 39.54 4.28 -8.89
C VAL A 918 40.73 4.39 -7.89
N ARG A 919 40.63 5.21 -6.83
CA ARG A 919 41.70 5.31 -5.80
C ARG A 919 41.66 4.12 -4.82
N PRO A 920 42.76 3.83 -4.09
CA PRO A 920 42.77 2.85 -3.00
C PRO A 920 41.59 3.06 -2.04
N ARG A 921 40.78 2.01 -1.87
CA ARG A 921 39.46 2.10 -1.24
C ARG A 921 39.54 2.22 0.28
N GLU A 922 40.65 1.73 0.85
CA GLU A 922 41.04 1.89 2.25
C GLU A 922 41.09 3.36 2.66
N PHE A 923 41.46 4.27 1.75
CA PHE A 923 41.44 5.72 2.02
C PHE A 923 40.01 6.22 2.28
N TYR A 924 39.05 5.86 1.42
CA TYR A 924 37.65 6.28 1.58
C TYR A 924 37.00 5.65 2.80
N ALA A 925 37.31 4.39 3.08
CA ALA A 925 36.83 3.72 4.29
C ALA A 925 37.39 4.39 5.55
N MET A 926 38.69 4.66 5.61
CA MET A 926 39.30 5.29 6.79
C MET A 926 38.93 6.76 6.96
N ASP A 927 38.71 7.50 5.87
CA ASP A 927 38.13 8.85 5.88
C ASP A 927 36.73 8.83 6.53
N PHE A 928 35.85 7.93 6.08
CA PHE A 928 34.52 7.75 6.66
C PHE A 928 34.58 7.33 8.15
N LEU A 929 35.42 6.35 8.52
CA LEU A 929 35.55 5.90 9.92
C LEU A 929 36.09 7.00 10.85
N LYS A 930 36.97 7.88 10.35
CA LYS A 930 37.46 9.06 11.08
C LYS A 930 36.36 10.13 11.20
N GLN A 931 35.68 10.46 10.10
CA GLN A 931 34.60 11.45 10.06
C GLN A 931 33.45 11.14 11.04
N HIS A 932 33.21 9.85 11.31
CA HIS A 932 32.15 9.39 12.21
C HIS A 932 32.67 8.91 13.58
N ASP A 933 33.92 9.22 13.96
CA ASP A 933 34.60 8.79 15.21
C ASP A 933 34.41 7.30 15.57
N LEU A 934 34.50 6.41 14.58
CA LEU A 934 34.30 4.96 14.77
C LEU A 934 35.59 4.20 15.09
N VAL A 935 36.76 4.85 14.94
CA VAL A 935 38.08 4.23 15.08
C VAL A 935 38.28 3.58 16.45
N ASP A 936 38.08 4.32 17.54
CA ASP A 936 38.27 3.81 18.92
C ASP A 936 37.29 2.69 19.30
N LEU A 937 36.14 2.62 18.61
CA LEU A 937 35.08 1.63 18.85
C LEU A 937 35.36 0.31 18.11
N LEU A 938 35.94 0.39 16.91
CA LEU A 938 36.32 -0.74 16.05
C LEU A 938 37.75 -1.25 16.34
N TYR A 939 38.63 -0.40 16.86
CA TYR A 939 40.02 -0.69 17.17
C TYR A 939 40.39 -0.18 18.57
N PRO A 940 39.76 -0.70 19.64
CA PRO A 940 40.05 -0.28 21.01
C PRO A 940 41.51 -0.59 21.38
N SER A 941 42.12 0.26 22.22
CA SER A 941 43.57 0.24 22.49
C SER A 941 44.12 -1.13 22.86
N ALA A 942 43.43 -1.89 23.72
CA ALA A 942 43.85 -3.24 24.13
C ALA A 942 44.05 -4.22 22.95
N VAL A 943 43.29 -4.08 21.86
CA VAL A 943 43.43 -4.89 20.65
C VAL A 943 44.63 -4.44 19.81
N ILE A 944 44.92 -3.14 19.76
CA ILE A 944 46.13 -2.58 19.12
C ILE A 944 47.38 -2.96 19.92
N ASP A 945 47.33 -2.87 21.25
CA ASP A 945 48.43 -3.23 22.14
C ASP A 945 48.78 -4.73 22.07
N ALA A 946 47.77 -5.59 21.82
CA ALA A 946 47.94 -7.04 21.68
C ALA A 946 48.40 -7.49 20.28
N LEU A 947 47.96 -6.82 19.20
CA LEU A 947 48.22 -7.24 17.81
C LEU A 947 49.23 -6.35 17.04
N GLY A 948 49.63 -5.21 17.62
CA GLY A 948 50.55 -4.26 17.02
C GLY A 948 49.88 -3.19 16.16
N SER A 949 50.71 -2.41 15.47
CA SER A 949 50.28 -1.21 14.74
C SER A 949 49.43 -1.53 13.50
N CYS A 950 48.12 -1.26 13.60
CA CYS A 950 47.19 -1.29 12.47
C CYS A 950 47.58 -0.28 11.38
N ARG A 951 47.93 -0.78 10.19
CA ARG A 951 48.37 0.03 9.04
C ARG A 951 47.28 0.95 8.50
N LEU A 952 46.00 0.57 8.61
CA LEU A 952 44.88 1.42 8.20
C LEU A 952 44.89 2.78 8.90
N LEU A 953 45.39 2.84 10.15
CA LEU A 953 45.52 4.07 10.92
C LEU A 953 46.68 4.98 10.43
N SER A 954 47.62 4.43 9.65
CA SER A 954 48.88 5.09 9.26
C SER A 954 48.89 5.76 7.88
N LEU A 955 47.83 5.59 7.08
CA LEU A 955 47.78 5.91 5.64
C LEU A 955 47.90 7.41 5.24
N GLU A 956 48.12 8.33 6.17
CA GLU A 956 48.27 9.77 5.85
C GLU A 956 49.65 10.17 5.29
N GLN A 957 50.68 9.34 5.45
CA GLN A 957 52.06 9.78 5.18
C GLN A 957 52.49 9.72 3.70
N GLN A 958 51.89 8.84 2.87
CA GLN A 958 52.36 8.63 1.49
C GLN A 958 52.00 9.78 0.53
N GLN A 959 50.94 10.55 0.80
CA GLN A 959 50.48 11.63 -0.09
C GLN A 959 51.43 12.84 -0.22
N LYS A 960 52.54 12.88 0.52
CA LYS A 960 53.56 13.94 0.41
C LYS A 960 54.75 13.61 -0.49
N CYS A 961 54.87 12.39 -1.01
CA CYS A 961 56.02 11.99 -1.84
C CYS A 961 55.79 12.13 -3.35
N ASP A 962 54.56 11.91 -3.84
CA ASP A 962 54.29 11.86 -5.29
C ASP A 962 53.96 13.23 -5.92
N SER A 963 54.03 14.32 -5.16
CA SER A 963 53.71 15.68 -5.64
C SER A 963 54.93 16.51 -6.06
N SER A 964 56.09 15.89 -6.33
CA SER A 964 57.33 16.63 -6.65
C SER A 964 58.26 15.96 -7.67
N VAL A 965 57.74 15.56 -8.83
CA VAL A 965 58.55 15.25 -10.03
C VAL A 965 57.97 15.97 -11.25
N GLU A 966 58.63 17.03 -11.71
CA GLU A 966 58.30 17.68 -12.98
C GLU A 966 58.81 16.88 -14.18
N PRO A 967 58.09 16.86 -15.32
CA PRO A 967 58.54 16.18 -16.54
C PRO A 967 59.62 17.00 -17.27
N ARG A 968 60.90 16.64 -17.10
CA ARG A 968 61.99 17.18 -17.92
C ARG A 968 62.07 16.49 -19.28
N GLY A 969 61.78 17.24 -20.35
CA GLY A 969 61.96 16.79 -21.73
C GLY A 969 63.39 16.96 -22.27
N SER A 970 63.79 16.08 -23.19
CA SER A 970 64.80 16.24 -24.28
C SER A 970 66.09 17.04 -23.99
N GLU A 971 67.30 16.47 -24.15
CA GLU A 971 67.93 16.31 -25.46
C GLU A 971 69.30 15.54 -25.45
N LYS A 972 69.74 15.12 -26.65
CA LYS A 972 71.14 14.97 -27.14
C LYS A 972 72.12 13.92 -26.55
N ARG A 973 72.21 12.81 -27.31
CA ARG A 973 73.43 12.27 -27.99
C ARG A 973 74.78 12.13 -27.23
N ALA A 974 75.12 10.85 -27.00
CA ALA A 974 76.20 10.09 -27.66
C ALA A 974 77.69 10.20 -27.22
N ARG A 975 78.22 9.01 -26.86
CA ARG A 975 79.57 8.46 -27.11
C ARG A 975 80.79 9.07 -26.38
N THR A 976 81.81 8.29 -25.98
CA THR A 976 81.98 6.81 -25.98
C THR A 976 82.58 6.34 -24.62
N GLU A 977 83.53 5.41 -24.38
CA GLU A 977 84.43 4.52 -25.18
C GLU A 977 84.77 3.26 -24.33
N ASP A 978 85.12 2.15 -24.99
CA ASP A 978 85.97 1.01 -24.53
C ASP A 978 85.61 0.12 -23.30
N THR A 979 85.90 -1.19 -23.26
CA THR A 979 86.59 -2.14 -24.19
C THR A 979 85.86 -3.50 -24.26
N GLU A 980 86.10 -4.24 -25.36
CA GLU A 980 86.27 -5.72 -25.56
C GLU A 980 85.42 -6.74 -24.75
N GLU A 981 85.02 -7.90 -25.28
CA GLU A 981 85.57 -8.72 -26.38
C GLU A 981 84.47 -9.48 -27.17
N HIS A 982 84.77 -9.97 -28.38
CA HIS A 982 83.92 -10.82 -29.23
C HIS A 982 84.12 -12.33 -28.89
N VAL A 983 83.55 -13.39 -29.51
CA VAL A 983 82.82 -13.72 -30.77
C VAL A 983 81.86 -14.91 -30.39
N ASP A 984 80.91 -15.45 -31.18
CA ASP A 984 80.79 -15.54 -32.64
C ASP A 984 79.33 -15.66 -33.14
N THR A 985 79.16 -15.46 -34.45
CA THR A 985 77.92 -15.59 -35.24
C THR A 985 78.03 -16.86 -36.15
N PRO A 986 77.20 -17.16 -37.18
CA PRO A 986 76.00 -16.52 -37.77
C PRO A 986 74.83 -17.54 -38.02
N GLU A 987 73.79 -17.40 -38.87
CA GLU A 987 73.41 -16.45 -39.94
C GLU A 987 71.89 -16.52 -40.33
N ASN A 988 71.42 -15.51 -41.07
CA ASN A 988 70.40 -15.52 -42.16
C ASN A 988 68.95 -16.10 -42.03
N SER A 989 67.99 -15.19 -41.74
CA SER A 989 67.03 -14.58 -42.70
C SER A 989 65.89 -15.45 -43.39
N PRO A 990 65.09 -14.99 -44.41
CA PRO A 990 63.67 -14.66 -44.15
C PRO A 990 62.59 -15.07 -45.22
N SER A 991 61.29 -14.93 -44.89
CA SER A 991 60.12 -14.69 -45.80
C SER A 991 58.83 -14.46 -44.97
N GLN A 992 57.78 -13.68 -45.31
CA GLN A 992 56.97 -13.49 -46.53
C GLN A 992 56.03 -14.67 -46.90
N ASP A 993 54.74 -14.51 -47.26
CA ASP A 993 53.84 -13.34 -47.20
C ASP A 993 52.33 -13.75 -47.38
N ASN A 994 51.41 -12.82 -47.12
CA ASN A 994 50.06 -12.66 -47.73
C ASN A 994 48.99 -13.80 -47.83
N SER A 995 47.88 -13.55 -47.09
CA SER A 995 46.51 -13.26 -47.64
C SER A 995 45.41 -14.35 -47.83
N HIS A 996 44.15 -13.86 -47.72
CA HIS A 996 42.84 -14.39 -48.18
C HIS A 996 42.18 -15.67 -47.57
N SER A 997 41.16 -15.48 -46.72
CA SER A 997 39.70 -15.62 -46.99
C SER A 997 39.14 -16.76 -47.90
N PRO A 998 37.83 -17.17 -47.77
CA PRO A 998 36.86 -17.08 -46.64
C PRO A 998 35.82 -18.26 -46.52
N ILE A 999 34.80 -18.09 -45.64
CA ILE A 999 33.36 -18.49 -45.82
C ILE A 999 32.85 -19.95 -45.53
N TRP A 1000 31.95 -20.02 -44.52
CA TRP A 1000 30.68 -20.79 -44.38
C TRP A 1000 30.52 -22.23 -43.79
N SER A 1001 29.62 -22.29 -42.77
CA SER A 1001 28.47 -23.18 -42.49
C SER A 1001 28.59 -24.72 -42.26
N SER A 1002 28.31 -25.13 -41.01
CA SER A 1002 27.27 -26.11 -40.56
C SER A 1002 27.22 -26.03 -39.01
N ASP A 1003 26.07 -25.92 -38.32
CA ASP A 1003 24.93 -26.85 -38.17
C ASP A 1003 25.40 -28.16 -37.51
N GLU A 1004 25.35 -28.27 -36.16
CA GLU A 1004 24.20 -28.64 -35.28
C GLU A 1004 24.20 -30.14 -34.91
N GLU A 1005 24.54 -30.46 -33.65
CA GLU A 1005 23.84 -31.40 -32.74
C GLU A 1005 24.33 -31.22 -31.28
#